data_AF-A0A235HXL3-F1
#
_entry.id   AF-A0A235HXL3-F1
#
_cell.length_a   1.000
_cell.length_b   1.000
_cell.length_c   1.000
_cell.angle_alpha   90.00
_cell.angle_beta   90.00
_cell.angle_gamma   90.00
#
_symmetry.space_group_name_H-M   'P 1'
#
loop_
_entity.id
_entity.type
_entity.pdbx_description
1 polymer ?
#
loop_
_entity_poly.entity_id
_entity_poly.type
_entity_poly.pdbx_seq_one_letter_code
_entity_poly.pdbx_strand_id
1 'polypeptide(L)'
;MSCPRILIITSCTGKKHHNPTNQLTIEDFKDTQRLRERTESLSEFSCPSGQMYTGLQHLRLMEGVDILRSHFGKEAVDVKIISAGYGLIPEDKAIVPYSVTFNSMKNDEVYSWGDYLRIHEDFQQEIVGYDLIFVLLGDKYLRTLKLPVKTHSHQTFIFFASNKSINYIDSGNAKLLTLTLSNKSASRFSCALVGLKGHLLKLIATEASRVPHLLESIYNNPETLEELLNKQPNPLELPLGISFSTESKLHLQNKSHRKSKYTEEELCSILKLPVAVNQHLKMQYFIPEWDDKVDAGYDFLQDKFSPNRKACKDDIYAHEEKIYEKPNYDGILVSKIVVDKRKSKRNDIEAAGGIQKYLKFSGEIMGDCGAFGYIKQPEPPYNTIEILDYYQRLGFHYGVSIDHLIVGPFAQPGIREERYDLTLRNAEEFISKHQKFGYTFTPIGVAQGWSPETYAEAVKKLVEMEYDYIAIGGVARTPTIEILEILKEVYQHLTPKTRLHLFGVGRIDALPYFRHLGVTSFDSASPLRKAWFDAVENYHTLSGKAYAAVRIPFVDKQSQRIKHLLSSGYERETLKQLEQEALKAIREYDKGNISLDESLKKLLAYDELLELPRDGIVNPTAKARRLRQHTQLYRELLEVKPWQECECKICQNPDCRVETIIFRGNDRNRRRGFHNTYVFYKRFQEFLNAENCNIDSTKEST
;
A
#
# COMPACT_ATOMS: atom_id res chain seq x y z
N MET A 1 -4.54 33.69 -27.37
CA MET A 1 -3.33 32.94 -27.78
C MET A 1 -3.76 31.50 -27.99
N SER A 2 -3.31 30.86 -29.08
CA SER A 2 -3.73 29.51 -29.48
C SER A 2 -3.09 28.45 -28.56
N CYS A 3 -3.86 27.43 -28.18
CA CYS A 3 -3.35 26.27 -27.46
C CYS A 3 -2.18 25.63 -28.25
N PRO A 4 -1.06 25.22 -27.61
CA PRO A 4 0.03 24.54 -28.31
C PRO A 4 -0.47 23.25 -28.97
N ARG A 5 0.02 22.92 -30.17
CA ARG A 5 -0.25 21.60 -30.77
C ARG A 5 0.50 20.52 -30.01
N ILE A 6 -0.22 19.50 -29.57
CA ILE A 6 0.31 18.46 -28.68
C ILE A 6 0.53 17.16 -29.43
N LEU A 7 1.72 16.59 -29.28
CA LEU A 7 2.05 15.25 -29.74
C LEU A 7 2.34 14.33 -28.56
N ILE A 8 1.71 13.16 -28.53
CA ILE A 8 2.00 12.11 -27.58
C ILE A 8 2.63 10.91 -28.30
N ILE A 9 3.84 10.56 -27.89
CA ILE A 9 4.56 9.40 -28.38
C ILE A 9 4.52 8.30 -27.33
N THR A 10 3.98 7.14 -27.69
CA THR A 10 3.92 5.95 -26.81
C THR A 10 4.45 4.70 -27.50
N SER A 11 4.68 3.64 -26.74
CA SER A 11 5.12 2.34 -27.27
C SER A 11 3.95 1.37 -27.42
N CYS A 12 4.02 0.48 -28.41
CA CYS A 12 3.11 -0.65 -28.51
C CYS A 12 3.12 -1.53 -27.25
N THR A 13 2.00 -2.16 -26.92
CA THR A 13 1.91 -3.08 -25.76
C THR A 13 1.88 -4.54 -26.17
N GLY A 14 2.41 -5.41 -25.31
CA GLY A 14 2.37 -6.87 -25.53
C GLY A 14 0.94 -7.41 -25.55
N LYS A 15 0.07 -6.88 -24.68
CA LYS A 15 -1.38 -7.17 -24.70
C LYS A 15 -2.04 -6.46 -25.87
N LYS A 16 -2.86 -7.20 -26.62
CA LYS A 16 -3.63 -6.71 -27.77
C LYS A 16 -5.10 -7.09 -27.62
N HIS A 17 -5.96 -6.40 -28.36
CA HIS A 17 -7.41 -6.65 -28.36
C HIS A 17 -7.72 -8.06 -28.89
N HIS A 18 -7.04 -8.46 -29.95
CA HIS A 18 -7.05 -9.82 -30.47
C HIS A 18 -5.71 -10.51 -30.22
N ASN A 19 -5.73 -11.76 -29.77
CA ASN A 19 -4.54 -12.55 -29.45
C ASN A 19 -4.57 -13.95 -30.10
N PRO A 20 -4.66 -14.05 -31.44
CA PRO A 20 -4.70 -15.33 -32.12
C PRO A 20 -3.36 -16.07 -32.00
N THR A 21 -3.36 -17.39 -32.10
CA THR A 21 -2.15 -18.22 -31.96
C THR A 21 -1.19 -18.04 -33.14
N ASN A 22 -1.68 -17.60 -34.30
CA ASN A 22 -0.95 -17.40 -35.55
C ASN A 22 -0.57 -15.93 -35.80
N GLN A 23 -0.24 -15.16 -34.76
CA GLN A 23 0.23 -13.76 -34.86
C GLN A 23 1.42 -13.57 -35.81
N LEU A 24 1.58 -12.36 -36.34
CA LEU A 24 2.80 -12.01 -37.09
C LEU A 24 4.03 -12.06 -36.18
N THR A 25 5.12 -12.60 -36.73
CA THR A 25 6.42 -12.78 -36.09
C THR A 25 7.46 -11.89 -36.75
N ILE A 26 8.66 -11.81 -36.18
CA ILE A 26 9.74 -10.97 -36.72
C ILE A 26 10.13 -11.37 -38.15
N GLU A 27 10.06 -12.67 -38.48
CA GLU A 27 10.35 -13.17 -39.82
C GLU A 27 9.32 -12.71 -40.85
N ASP A 28 8.07 -12.51 -40.43
CA ASP A 28 7.04 -11.97 -41.32
C ASP A 28 7.34 -10.49 -41.67
N PHE A 29 7.95 -9.71 -40.77
CA PHE A 29 8.31 -8.30 -41.04
C PHE A 29 9.62 -8.11 -41.82
N LYS A 30 10.44 -9.16 -41.96
CA LYS A 30 11.68 -9.12 -42.77
C LYS A 30 11.42 -9.31 -44.26
N ASP A 31 10.27 -9.88 -44.63
CA ASP A 31 9.90 -10.17 -46.01
C ASP A 31 8.58 -9.48 -46.35
N THR A 32 8.62 -8.55 -47.30
CA THR A 32 7.45 -7.74 -47.68
C THR A 32 6.34 -8.57 -48.31
N GLN A 33 6.66 -9.62 -49.06
CA GLN A 33 5.65 -10.48 -49.67
C GLN A 33 4.96 -11.31 -48.58
N ARG A 34 5.76 -11.95 -47.73
CA ARG A 34 5.26 -12.72 -46.59
C ARG A 34 4.42 -11.88 -45.63
N LEU A 35 4.83 -10.64 -45.36
CA LEU A 35 4.06 -9.71 -44.52
C LEU A 35 2.67 -9.46 -45.09
N ARG A 36 2.56 -9.25 -46.41
CA ARG A 36 1.27 -8.99 -47.08
C ARG A 36 0.34 -10.19 -46.96
N GLU A 37 0.81 -11.38 -47.36
CA GLU A 37 0.03 -12.63 -47.32
C GLU A 37 -0.45 -12.94 -45.89
N ARG A 38 0.44 -12.80 -44.91
CA ARG A 38 0.11 -13.07 -43.49
C ARG A 38 -0.81 -12.01 -42.90
N THR A 39 -0.66 -10.75 -43.30
CA THR A 39 -1.58 -9.67 -42.88
C THR A 39 -2.99 -9.91 -43.42
N GLU A 40 -3.12 -10.33 -44.67
CA GLU A 40 -4.41 -10.67 -45.28
C GLU A 40 -5.08 -11.86 -44.56
N SER A 41 -4.29 -12.88 -44.20
CA SER A 41 -4.78 -14.02 -43.41
C SER A 41 -5.27 -13.67 -41.99
N LEU A 42 -4.89 -12.50 -41.47
CA LEU A 42 -5.29 -11.99 -40.15
C LEU A 42 -6.24 -10.79 -40.24
N SER A 43 -6.79 -10.51 -41.42
CA SER A 43 -7.64 -9.34 -41.69
C SER A 43 -8.87 -9.26 -40.77
N GLU A 44 -9.42 -10.40 -40.35
CA GLU A 44 -10.53 -10.47 -39.38
C GLU A 44 -10.19 -9.87 -38.01
N PHE A 45 -8.90 -9.82 -37.66
CA PHE A 45 -8.40 -9.24 -36.41
C PHE A 45 -7.83 -7.82 -36.60
N SER A 46 -8.02 -7.22 -37.78
CA SER A 46 -7.51 -5.89 -38.09
C SER A 46 -8.32 -4.81 -37.35
N CYS A 47 -7.63 -3.92 -36.66
CA CYS A 47 -8.25 -2.73 -36.07
C CYS A 47 -7.26 -1.56 -35.99
N PRO A 48 -7.73 -0.32 -35.80
CA PRO A 48 -6.86 0.85 -35.61
C PRO A 48 -5.86 0.62 -34.48
N SER A 49 -4.63 1.07 -34.64
CA SER A 49 -3.56 0.81 -33.67
C SER A 49 -3.86 1.36 -32.26
N GLY A 50 -4.62 2.46 -32.16
CA GLY A 50 -5.14 3.01 -30.92
C GLY A 50 -6.13 2.09 -30.19
N GLN A 51 -6.82 1.19 -30.91
CA GLN A 51 -7.73 0.18 -30.35
C GLN A 51 -7.04 -1.18 -30.18
N MET A 52 -6.01 -1.46 -30.99
CA MET A 52 -5.28 -2.72 -30.97
C MET A 52 -4.60 -2.99 -29.63
N TYR A 53 -3.99 -1.97 -29.01
CA TYR A 53 -3.20 -2.15 -27.80
C TYR A 53 -4.05 -2.07 -26.53
N THR A 54 -3.94 -3.07 -25.65
CA THR A 54 -4.76 -3.17 -24.42
C THR A 54 -3.91 -3.22 -23.14
N GLY A 55 -2.63 -2.87 -23.24
CA GLY A 55 -1.77 -2.75 -22.06
C GLY A 55 -2.13 -1.54 -21.19
N LEU A 56 -1.86 -1.64 -19.89
CA LEU A 56 -2.30 -0.65 -18.89
C LEU A 56 -1.79 0.78 -19.17
N GLN A 57 -0.55 0.95 -19.66
CA GLN A 57 -0.05 2.27 -20.07
C GLN A 57 -0.89 2.84 -21.21
N HIS A 58 -1.20 2.03 -22.23
CA HIS A 58 -1.96 2.48 -23.39
C HIS A 58 -3.38 2.88 -23.01
N LEU A 59 -4.09 2.03 -22.27
CA LEU A 59 -5.46 2.33 -21.83
C LEU A 59 -5.54 3.62 -21.01
N ARG A 60 -4.64 3.82 -20.05
CA ARG A 60 -4.60 5.05 -19.23
C ARG A 60 -4.20 6.28 -20.04
N LEU A 61 -3.30 6.11 -21.00
CA LEU A 61 -2.91 7.18 -21.93
C LEU A 61 -4.10 7.63 -22.77
N MET A 62 -4.83 6.69 -23.37
CA MET A 62 -6.00 6.99 -24.19
C MET A 62 -7.11 7.66 -23.39
N GLU A 63 -7.37 7.23 -22.14
CA GLU A 63 -8.27 7.95 -21.23
C GLU A 63 -7.86 9.42 -21.04
N GLY A 64 -6.56 9.72 -20.98
CA GLY A 64 -6.04 11.09 -20.89
C GLY A 64 -6.20 11.88 -22.20
N VAL A 65 -5.95 11.23 -23.33
CA VAL A 65 -6.14 11.81 -24.67
C VAL A 65 -7.60 12.18 -24.89
N ASP A 66 -8.54 11.32 -24.51
CA ASP A 66 -9.97 11.57 -24.63
C ASP A 66 -10.41 12.78 -23.80
N ILE A 67 -9.86 12.95 -22.60
CA ILE A 67 -10.10 14.12 -21.75
C ILE A 67 -9.61 15.40 -22.44
N LEU A 68 -8.40 15.39 -22.99
CA LEU A 68 -7.85 16.56 -23.68
C LEU A 68 -8.65 16.89 -24.93
N ARG A 69 -8.98 15.90 -25.76
CA ARG A 69 -9.76 16.11 -27.00
C ARG A 69 -11.17 16.59 -26.74
N SER A 70 -11.80 16.10 -25.67
CA SER A 70 -13.15 16.54 -25.27
C SER A 70 -13.17 18.00 -24.84
N HIS A 71 -12.08 18.51 -24.26
CA HIS A 71 -12.00 19.87 -23.73
C HIS A 71 -11.40 20.89 -24.72
N PHE A 72 -10.36 20.50 -25.46
CA PHE A 72 -9.60 21.39 -26.35
C PHE A 72 -9.89 21.15 -27.85
N GLY A 73 -10.69 20.14 -28.19
CA GLY A 73 -11.00 19.74 -29.56
C GLY A 73 -10.18 18.55 -30.05
N LYS A 74 -10.72 17.80 -31.02
CA LYS A 74 -10.12 16.56 -31.54
C LYS A 74 -8.72 16.78 -32.12
N GLU A 75 -8.51 17.91 -32.79
CA GLU A 75 -7.26 18.29 -33.46
C GLU A 75 -6.18 18.84 -32.48
N ALA A 76 -6.49 18.96 -31.20
CA ALA A 76 -5.55 19.52 -30.21
C ALA A 76 -4.42 18.54 -29.85
N VAL A 77 -4.67 17.23 -29.98
CA VAL A 77 -3.76 16.17 -29.52
C VAL A 77 -3.68 15.04 -30.53
N ASP A 78 -2.47 14.78 -31.01
CA ASP A 78 -2.16 13.64 -31.87
C ASP A 78 -1.39 12.56 -31.11
N VAL A 79 -1.67 11.29 -31.40
CA VAL A 79 -1.00 10.13 -30.79
C VAL A 79 -0.27 9.33 -31.86
N LYS A 80 1.03 9.10 -31.64
CA LYS A 80 1.85 8.22 -32.46
C LYS A 80 2.43 7.09 -31.59
N ILE A 81 2.42 5.88 -32.15
CA ILE A 81 2.80 4.66 -31.46
C ILE A 81 4.04 4.08 -32.12
N ILE A 82 5.09 3.86 -31.34
CA ILE A 82 6.26 3.11 -31.79
C ILE A 82 5.97 1.62 -31.65
N SER A 83 5.83 0.97 -32.80
CA SER A 83 5.60 -0.45 -32.96
C SER A 83 6.89 -1.18 -33.35
N ALA A 84 7.21 -2.25 -32.62
CA ALA A 84 8.33 -3.12 -32.97
C ALA A 84 8.11 -3.94 -34.26
N GLY A 85 6.91 -3.88 -34.86
CA GLY A 85 6.64 -4.46 -36.18
C GLY A 85 6.46 -3.40 -37.26
N TYR A 86 5.72 -2.31 -36.97
CA TYR A 86 5.27 -1.35 -37.98
C TYR A 86 5.99 0.01 -37.96
N GLY A 87 7.01 0.19 -37.10
CA GLY A 87 7.71 1.47 -36.96
C GLY A 87 6.88 2.51 -36.19
N LEU A 88 7.04 3.79 -36.52
CA LEU A 88 6.21 4.88 -35.95
C LEU A 88 4.89 4.97 -36.73
N ILE A 89 3.76 4.74 -36.05
CA ILE A 89 2.44 4.71 -36.69
C ILE A 89 1.43 5.61 -35.98
N PRO A 90 0.47 6.22 -36.71
CA PRO A 90 -0.63 6.93 -36.08
C PRO A 90 -1.67 5.96 -35.50
N GLU A 91 -2.42 6.44 -34.51
CA GLU A 91 -3.43 5.66 -33.79
C GLU A 91 -4.59 5.14 -34.67
N ASP A 92 -4.83 5.75 -35.82
CA ASP A 92 -5.87 5.36 -36.78
C ASP A 92 -5.39 4.32 -37.80
N LYS A 93 -4.07 4.06 -37.90
CA LYS A 93 -3.51 3.05 -38.80
C LYS A 93 -4.04 1.67 -38.43
N ALA A 94 -4.76 1.04 -39.34
CA ALA A 94 -5.19 -0.35 -39.20
C ALA A 94 -3.97 -1.29 -39.17
N ILE A 95 -3.92 -2.16 -38.17
CA ILE A 95 -2.87 -3.17 -38.00
C ILE A 95 -3.48 -4.50 -37.58
N VAL A 96 -2.77 -5.60 -37.84
CA VAL A 96 -3.12 -6.94 -37.33
C VAL A 96 -2.23 -7.36 -36.14
N PRO A 97 -2.66 -8.32 -35.31
CA PRO A 97 -1.89 -8.80 -34.16
C PRO A 97 -0.52 -9.39 -34.52
N TYR A 98 0.49 -9.10 -33.68
CA TYR A 98 1.88 -9.53 -33.86
C TYR A 98 2.59 -9.73 -32.52
N SER A 99 3.62 -10.57 -32.46
CA SER A 99 4.33 -10.96 -31.23
C SER A 99 5.69 -10.26 -31.01
N VAL A 100 6.14 -9.45 -31.97
CA VAL A 100 7.45 -8.77 -31.94
C VAL A 100 7.50 -7.68 -30.86
N THR A 101 8.61 -7.61 -30.11
CA THR A 101 8.87 -6.54 -29.14
C THR A 101 10.37 -6.21 -29.08
N PHE A 102 10.72 -4.93 -28.94
CA PHE A 102 12.10 -4.54 -28.64
C PHE A 102 12.58 -5.07 -27.29
N ASN A 103 11.67 -5.39 -26.37
CA ASN A 103 12.02 -5.87 -25.03
C ASN A 103 12.75 -7.22 -25.03
N SER A 104 12.58 -8.06 -26.07
CA SER A 104 13.29 -9.33 -26.22
C SER A 104 14.63 -9.24 -26.96
N MET A 105 14.96 -8.09 -27.56
CA MET A 105 16.16 -7.89 -28.39
C MET A 105 17.36 -7.42 -27.57
N LYS A 106 18.58 -7.76 -27.97
CA LYS A 106 19.82 -7.14 -27.43
C LYS A 106 19.94 -5.68 -27.89
N ASN A 107 20.79 -4.89 -27.24
CA ASN A 107 20.89 -3.45 -27.54
C ASN A 107 21.28 -3.19 -29.01
N ASP A 108 22.26 -3.91 -29.55
CA ASP A 108 22.68 -3.73 -30.95
C ASP A 108 21.58 -4.12 -31.94
N GLU A 109 20.80 -5.16 -31.61
CA GLU A 109 19.62 -5.59 -32.37
C GLU A 109 18.50 -4.55 -32.33
N VAL A 110 18.31 -3.86 -31.20
CA VAL A 110 17.33 -2.77 -31.09
C VAL A 110 17.70 -1.62 -32.03
N TYR A 111 18.98 -1.25 -32.11
CA TYR A 111 19.43 -0.19 -33.01
C TYR A 111 19.26 -0.60 -34.47
N SER A 112 19.74 -1.78 -34.87
CA SER A 112 19.64 -2.24 -36.26
C SER A 112 18.19 -2.48 -36.71
N TRP A 113 17.34 -3.03 -35.84
CA TRP A 113 15.92 -3.20 -36.13
C TRP A 113 15.16 -1.87 -36.15
N GLY A 114 15.54 -0.93 -35.27
CA GLY A 114 14.99 0.43 -35.29
C GLY A 114 15.31 1.20 -36.58
N ASP A 115 16.52 1.02 -37.10
CA ASP A 115 16.96 1.58 -38.40
C ASP A 115 16.21 0.93 -39.57
N TYR A 116 16.06 -0.39 -39.54
CA TYR A 116 15.26 -1.11 -40.54
C TYR A 116 13.82 -0.58 -40.59
N LEU A 117 13.23 -0.26 -39.44
CA LEU A 117 11.89 0.32 -39.33
C LEU A 117 11.86 1.85 -39.50
N ARG A 118 13.01 2.50 -39.75
CA ARG A 118 13.15 3.96 -39.95
C ARG A 118 12.57 4.82 -38.83
N ILE A 119 12.60 4.32 -37.59
CA ILE A 119 11.95 4.97 -36.45
C ILE A 119 12.56 6.34 -36.15
N HIS A 120 13.88 6.48 -36.26
CA HIS A 120 14.58 7.74 -36.00
C HIS A 120 14.18 8.81 -37.02
N GLU A 121 14.20 8.49 -38.31
CA GLU A 121 13.87 9.41 -39.40
C GLU A 121 12.40 9.84 -39.33
N ASP A 122 11.49 8.88 -39.15
CA ASP A 122 10.05 9.14 -39.08
C ASP A 122 9.71 9.99 -37.83
N PHE A 123 10.33 9.69 -36.69
CA PHE A 123 10.16 10.50 -35.48
C PHE A 123 10.66 11.94 -35.67
N GLN A 124 11.86 12.12 -36.25
CA GLN A 124 12.42 13.45 -36.50
C GLN A 124 11.57 14.27 -37.46
N GLN A 125 10.96 13.65 -38.47
CA GLN A 125 10.06 14.34 -39.40
C GLN A 125 8.74 14.74 -38.73
N GLU A 126 8.16 13.84 -37.93
CA GLU A 126 6.85 14.06 -37.32
C GLU A 126 6.86 15.18 -36.28
N ILE A 127 7.89 15.26 -35.42
CA ILE A 127 7.91 16.21 -34.31
C ILE A 127 7.89 17.68 -34.74
N VAL A 128 8.31 18.00 -35.98
CA VAL A 128 8.44 19.38 -36.48
C VAL A 128 7.11 20.14 -36.44
N GLY A 129 5.99 19.44 -36.59
CA GLY A 129 4.66 20.04 -36.64
C GLY A 129 4.02 20.38 -35.28
N TYR A 130 4.74 20.20 -34.17
CA TYR A 130 4.18 20.25 -32.81
C TYR A 130 5.01 21.10 -31.85
N ASP A 131 4.31 21.73 -30.91
CA ASP A 131 4.90 22.66 -29.94
C ASP A 131 5.22 21.95 -28.62
N LEU A 132 4.32 21.07 -28.16
CA LEU A 132 4.44 20.36 -26.89
C LEU A 132 4.42 18.84 -27.11
N ILE A 133 5.55 18.18 -26.84
CA ILE A 133 5.74 16.75 -27.13
C ILE A 133 5.91 15.95 -25.84
N PHE A 134 4.98 15.03 -25.58
CA PHE A 134 5.04 14.07 -24.48
C PHE A 134 5.62 12.73 -24.97
N VAL A 135 6.73 12.27 -24.39
CA VAL A 135 7.41 11.02 -24.79
C VAL A 135 7.33 9.97 -23.69
N LEU A 136 6.50 8.95 -23.91
CA LEU A 136 6.16 7.89 -22.96
C LEU A 136 6.75 6.52 -23.35
N LEU A 137 8.06 6.48 -23.63
CA LEU A 137 8.75 5.29 -24.14
C LEU A 137 9.57 4.54 -23.09
N GLY A 138 9.52 3.20 -23.10
CA GLY A 138 10.44 2.36 -22.30
C GLY A 138 11.87 2.42 -22.82
N ASP A 139 12.85 1.97 -22.02
CA ASP A 139 14.29 2.13 -22.31
C ASP A 139 14.68 1.70 -23.74
N LYS A 140 14.29 0.49 -24.16
CA LYS A 140 14.64 -0.02 -25.49
C LYS A 140 13.92 0.71 -26.63
N TYR A 141 12.67 1.13 -26.42
CA TYR A 141 11.93 1.93 -27.42
C TYR A 141 12.47 3.36 -27.50
N LEU A 142 13.02 3.89 -26.42
CA LEU A 142 13.65 5.22 -26.43
C LEU A 142 14.96 5.19 -27.23
N ARG A 143 15.73 4.10 -27.14
CA ARG A 143 16.99 3.92 -27.88
C ARG A 143 16.80 3.96 -29.40
N THR A 144 15.66 3.51 -29.92
CA THR A 144 15.39 3.56 -31.36
C THR A 144 15.22 4.97 -31.88
N LEU A 145 14.98 5.96 -31.00
CA LEU A 145 14.93 7.37 -31.40
C LEU A 145 16.30 7.97 -31.70
N LYS A 146 17.41 7.35 -31.26
CA LYS A 146 18.78 7.85 -31.44
C LYS A 146 18.91 9.36 -31.19
N LEU A 147 18.49 9.80 -30.00
CA LEU A 147 18.59 11.20 -29.59
C LEU A 147 20.08 11.65 -29.52
N PRO A 148 20.38 12.94 -29.76
CA PRO A 148 19.44 14.02 -30.09
C PRO A 148 18.94 13.98 -31.54
N VAL A 149 17.68 14.38 -31.73
CA VAL A 149 17.10 14.67 -33.06
C VAL A 149 17.13 16.17 -33.33
N LYS A 150 17.00 16.57 -34.59
CA LYS A 150 16.86 17.99 -34.95
C LYS A 150 15.54 18.54 -34.38
N THR A 151 15.65 19.54 -33.52
CA THR A 151 14.52 20.22 -32.86
C THR A 151 14.58 21.73 -33.06
N HIS A 152 13.47 22.42 -32.80
CA HIS A 152 13.37 23.88 -32.82
C HIS A 152 13.32 24.47 -31.40
N SER A 153 13.81 25.71 -31.25
CA SER A 153 13.87 26.40 -29.94
C SER A 153 12.51 26.70 -29.32
N HIS A 154 11.44 26.65 -30.12
CA HIS A 154 10.07 26.92 -29.69
C HIS A 154 9.33 25.63 -29.29
N GLN A 155 10.01 24.48 -29.23
CA GLN A 155 9.41 23.22 -28.81
C GLN A 155 9.72 22.93 -27.33
N THR A 156 8.79 22.23 -26.69
CA THR A 156 8.92 21.74 -25.32
C THR A 156 8.72 20.23 -25.28
N PHE A 157 9.72 19.50 -24.80
CA PHE A 157 9.69 18.06 -24.63
C PHE A 157 9.51 17.67 -23.16
N ILE A 158 8.59 16.73 -22.92
CA ILE A 158 8.36 16.12 -21.60
C ILE A 158 8.57 14.62 -21.70
N PHE A 159 9.69 14.14 -21.15
CA PHE A 159 10.03 12.72 -21.16
C PHE A 159 9.60 12.03 -19.87
N PHE A 160 8.97 10.87 -20.02
CA PHE A 160 8.60 9.97 -18.92
C PHE A 160 9.62 8.84 -18.89
N ALA A 161 10.75 9.06 -18.24
CA ALA A 161 11.93 8.21 -18.38
C ALA A 161 12.31 7.51 -17.08
N SER A 162 12.97 6.35 -17.20
CA SER A 162 13.60 5.69 -16.04
C SER A 162 14.97 6.31 -15.76
N ASN A 163 15.51 6.15 -14.55
CA ASN A 163 16.88 6.59 -14.21
C ASN A 163 17.94 6.14 -15.23
N LYS A 164 17.77 4.96 -15.84
CA LYS A 164 18.72 4.44 -16.83
C LYS A 164 18.63 5.17 -18.16
N SER A 165 17.44 5.62 -18.52
CA SER A 165 17.12 6.16 -19.84
C SER A 165 17.47 7.65 -19.94
N ILE A 166 17.60 8.36 -18.82
CA ILE A 166 17.95 9.79 -18.74
C ILE A 166 19.28 10.09 -19.44
N ASN A 167 20.26 9.20 -19.32
CA ASN A 167 21.59 9.39 -19.90
C ASN A 167 21.61 9.44 -21.44
N TYR A 168 20.49 9.09 -22.09
CA TYR A 168 20.35 9.11 -23.55
C TYR A 168 19.32 10.14 -24.02
N ILE A 169 18.79 10.97 -23.12
CA ILE A 169 17.83 12.01 -23.47
C ILE A 169 18.58 13.32 -23.65
N ASP A 170 18.59 13.78 -24.90
CA ASP A 170 19.06 15.10 -25.29
C ASP A 170 18.04 15.68 -26.27
N SER A 171 17.49 16.84 -25.93
CA SER A 171 16.48 17.53 -26.74
C SER A 171 17.08 18.46 -27.80
N GLY A 172 18.41 18.56 -27.89
CA GLY A 172 19.08 19.52 -28.76
C GLY A 172 18.72 20.95 -28.37
N ASN A 173 18.03 21.69 -29.26
CA ASN A 173 17.72 23.10 -29.06
C ASN A 173 16.38 23.38 -28.37
N ALA A 174 15.58 22.34 -28.08
CA ALA A 174 14.25 22.48 -27.49
C ALA A 174 14.29 22.49 -25.95
N LYS A 175 13.28 23.11 -25.31
CA LYS A 175 13.09 23.04 -23.86
C LYS A 175 12.81 21.60 -23.43
N LEU A 176 13.38 21.16 -22.32
CA LEU A 176 13.31 19.77 -21.87
C LEU A 176 12.97 19.67 -20.39
N LEU A 177 11.98 18.84 -20.09
CA LEU A 177 11.73 18.30 -18.76
C LEU A 177 11.75 16.78 -18.82
N THR A 178 12.49 16.15 -17.90
CA THR A 178 12.50 14.70 -17.75
C THR A 178 11.90 14.29 -16.41
N LEU A 179 10.65 13.82 -16.45
CA LEU A 179 10.00 13.21 -15.31
C LEU A 179 10.59 11.84 -15.05
N THR A 180 11.39 11.77 -13.99
CA THR A 180 12.05 10.54 -13.57
C THR A 180 11.05 9.61 -12.89
N LEU A 181 10.73 8.51 -13.57
CA LEU A 181 9.77 7.53 -13.10
C LEU A 181 10.46 6.34 -12.46
N SER A 182 9.99 6.00 -11.27
CA SER A 182 10.44 4.85 -10.49
C SER A 182 9.26 4.11 -9.87
N ASN A 183 9.52 2.98 -9.21
CA ASN A 183 8.52 2.31 -8.38
C ASN A 183 7.90 3.25 -7.32
N LYS A 184 8.67 4.25 -6.83
CA LYS A 184 8.13 5.26 -5.91
C LYS A 184 7.09 6.15 -6.58
N SER A 185 7.25 6.45 -7.87
CA SER A 185 6.26 7.20 -8.65
C SER A 185 5.00 6.36 -8.88
N ALA A 186 5.14 5.05 -9.14
CA ALA A 186 4.02 4.10 -9.26
C ALA A 186 3.18 4.02 -7.97
N SER A 187 3.87 3.84 -6.83
CA SER A 187 3.32 3.92 -5.48
C SER A 187 2.55 5.22 -5.21
N ARG A 188 3.21 6.35 -5.48
CA ARG A 188 2.68 7.70 -5.25
C ARG A 188 1.37 7.99 -5.98
N PHE A 189 1.18 7.42 -7.16
CA PHE A 189 -0.05 7.59 -7.93
C PHE A 189 -0.97 6.35 -7.88
N SER A 190 -0.74 5.42 -6.94
CA SER A 190 -1.52 4.17 -6.81
C SER A 190 -1.70 3.40 -8.12
N CYS A 191 -0.67 3.42 -8.96
CA CYS A 191 -0.71 2.81 -10.29
C CYS A 191 0.44 1.81 -10.44
N ALA A 192 0.21 0.67 -11.09
CA ALA A 192 1.31 -0.25 -11.40
C ALA A 192 2.36 0.43 -12.29
N LEU A 193 3.66 0.09 -12.12
CA LEU A 193 4.75 0.70 -12.91
C LEU A 193 4.52 0.62 -14.43
N VAL A 194 3.95 -0.51 -14.88
CA VAL A 194 3.63 -0.77 -16.30
C VAL A 194 2.55 0.17 -16.83
N GLY A 195 1.74 0.81 -15.97
CA GLY A 195 0.70 1.79 -16.33
C GLY A 195 1.03 3.23 -15.98
N LEU A 196 2.09 3.47 -15.21
CA LEU A 196 2.38 4.76 -14.59
C LEU A 196 2.51 5.90 -15.60
N LYS A 197 3.18 5.70 -16.74
CA LYS A 197 3.37 6.75 -17.76
C LYS A 197 2.03 7.27 -18.27
N GLY A 198 1.16 6.36 -18.69
CA GLY A 198 -0.18 6.69 -19.16
C GLY A 198 -1.05 7.29 -18.06
N HIS A 199 -0.92 6.80 -16.82
CA HIS A 199 -1.67 7.35 -15.70
C HIS A 199 -1.25 8.79 -15.35
N LEU A 200 0.04 9.10 -15.37
CA LEU A 200 0.52 10.47 -15.17
C LEU A 200 0.02 11.42 -16.25
N LEU A 201 0.05 10.99 -17.52
CA LEU A 201 -0.52 11.78 -18.61
C LEU A 201 -2.02 12.04 -18.39
N LYS A 202 -2.78 11.02 -17.96
CA LYS A 202 -4.19 11.18 -17.59
C LYS A 202 -4.40 12.20 -16.48
N LEU A 203 -3.56 12.18 -15.44
CA LEU A 203 -3.63 13.16 -14.35
C LEU A 203 -3.36 14.58 -14.87
N ILE A 204 -2.35 14.75 -15.72
CA ILE A 204 -2.03 16.03 -16.36
C ILE A 204 -3.21 16.51 -17.21
N ALA A 205 -3.81 15.62 -18.01
CA ALA A 205 -5.00 15.91 -18.80
C ALA A 205 -6.20 16.33 -17.93
N THR A 206 -6.40 15.65 -16.80
CA THR A 206 -7.49 15.94 -15.85
C THR A 206 -7.32 17.30 -15.17
N GLU A 207 -6.08 17.67 -14.82
CA GLU A 207 -5.81 18.99 -14.26
C GLU A 207 -5.86 20.09 -15.34
N ALA A 208 -5.43 19.79 -16.57
CA ALA A 208 -5.51 20.70 -17.70
C ALA A 208 -6.95 21.05 -18.10
N SER A 209 -7.90 20.13 -17.92
CA SER A 209 -9.32 20.40 -18.15
C SER A 209 -9.98 21.19 -17.00
N ARG A 210 -9.31 21.30 -15.84
CA ARG A 210 -9.79 22.08 -14.67
C ARG A 210 -9.18 23.47 -14.60
N VAL A 211 -7.91 23.60 -14.96
CA VAL A 211 -7.13 24.83 -14.86
C VAL A 211 -6.91 25.41 -16.25
N PRO A 212 -7.58 26.54 -16.59
CA PRO A 212 -7.37 27.22 -17.86
C PRO A 212 -5.90 27.59 -18.06
N HIS A 213 -5.42 27.51 -19.31
CA HIS A 213 -4.03 27.84 -19.69
C HIS A 213 -2.93 26.99 -19.03
N LEU A 214 -3.25 25.86 -18.38
CA LEU A 214 -2.23 24.99 -17.79
C LEU A 214 -1.26 24.43 -18.85
N LEU A 215 -1.77 24.01 -20.01
CA LEU A 215 -0.93 23.47 -21.09
C LEU A 215 -0.01 24.54 -21.70
N GLU A 216 -0.49 25.78 -21.79
CA GLU A 216 0.32 26.95 -22.18
C GLU A 216 1.39 27.26 -21.13
N SER A 217 1.05 27.12 -19.84
CA SER A 217 1.99 27.28 -18.73
C SER A 217 3.08 26.21 -18.74
N ILE A 218 2.70 24.95 -18.99
CA ILE A 218 3.65 23.82 -19.14
C ILE A 218 4.53 24.02 -20.39
N TYR A 219 3.96 24.48 -21.49
CA TYR A 219 4.71 24.78 -22.71
C TYR A 219 5.76 25.89 -22.47
N ASN A 220 5.38 26.97 -21.78
CA ASN A 220 6.26 28.09 -21.51
C ASN A 220 7.31 27.78 -20.43
N ASN A 221 6.90 27.13 -19.34
CA ASN A 221 7.74 26.72 -18.21
C ASN A 221 7.42 25.27 -17.81
N PRO A 222 8.14 24.27 -18.34
CA PRO A 222 7.79 22.87 -18.12
C PRO A 222 7.94 22.44 -16.65
N GLU A 223 8.79 23.09 -15.84
CA GLU A 223 8.95 22.79 -14.39
C GLU A 223 7.63 22.91 -13.60
N THR A 224 6.68 23.72 -14.07
CA THR A 224 5.32 23.84 -13.52
C THR A 224 4.64 22.47 -13.37
N LEU A 225 5.00 21.51 -14.23
CA LEU A 225 4.47 20.15 -14.19
C LEU A 225 4.93 19.37 -12.95
N GLU A 226 6.18 19.54 -12.51
CA GLU A 226 6.66 18.87 -11.29
C GLU A 226 5.94 19.39 -10.05
N GLU A 227 5.71 20.71 -9.98
CA GLU A 227 4.96 21.34 -8.90
C GLU A 227 3.52 20.83 -8.84
N LEU A 228 2.85 20.73 -9.99
CA LEU A 228 1.48 20.22 -10.10
C LEU A 228 1.39 18.78 -9.63
N LEU A 229 2.31 17.92 -10.08
CA LEU A 229 2.37 16.55 -9.64
C LEU A 229 2.62 16.47 -8.13
N ASN A 230 3.49 17.33 -7.57
CA ASN A 230 3.85 17.38 -6.14
C ASN A 230 2.71 17.82 -5.21
N LYS A 231 1.68 18.49 -5.72
CA LYS A 231 0.48 18.88 -4.96
C LYS A 231 -0.54 17.74 -4.80
N GLN A 232 -0.44 16.65 -5.56
CA GLN A 232 -1.38 15.53 -5.50
C GLN A 232 -1.18 14.67 -4.23
N PRO A 233 -2.25 14.28 -3.52
CA PRO A 233 -2.18 13.54 -2.26
C PRO A 233 -1.59 12.14 -2.45
N ASN A 234 -0.68 11.76 -1.55
CA ASN A 234 0.07 10.51 -1.56
C ASN A 234 -0.78 9.38 -0.93
N PRO A 235 -1.22 8.36 -1.67
CA PRO A 235 -1.92 7.20 -1.10
C PRO A 235 -0.88 6.27 -0.45
N LEU A 236 -1.13 5.91 0.80
CA LEU A 236 -0.29 5.01 1.59
C LEU A 236 -0.20 3.61 0.95
N GLU A 237 1.01 3.15 0.62
CA GLU A 237 1.26 1.78 0.17
C GLU A 237 1.21 0.76 1.32
N LEU A 238 0.63 -0.39 1.02
CA LEU A 238 0.52 -1.57 1.89
C LEU A 238 1.29 -2.74 1.28
N PRO A 239 2.18 -3.43 2.02
CA PRO A 239 2.70 -4.74 1.60
C PRO A 239 1.77 -5.86 2.09
N LEU A 240 1.13 -6.55 1.15
CA LEU A 240 0.81 -7.99 1.21
C LEU A 240 1.88 -8.65 0.32
N GLY A 241 2.56 -9.67 0.85
CA GLY A 241 3.73 -10.29 0.21
C GLY A 241 3.47 -10.94 -1.16
N ILE A 242 3.46 -10.12 -2.20
CA ILE A 242 3.89 -10.49 -3.54
C ILE A 242 5.15 -9.65 -3.79
N SER A 243 6.29 -10.31 -3.97
CA SER A 243 7.55 -9.63 -4.22
C SER A 243 7.46 -8.79 -5.50
N PHE A 244 7.71 -7.50 -5.41
CA PHE A 244 8.77 -6.89 -6.22
C PHE A 244 9.55 -5.92 -5.35
N SER A 245 10.85 -6.13 -5.35
CA SER A 245 11.80 -5.48 -4.47
C SER A 245 12.08 -4.04 -4.90
N THR A 246 12.51 -3.26 -3.90
CA THR A 246 13.37 -2.06 -3.98
C THR A 246 12.70 -0.68 -3.78
N GLU A 247 12.55 -0.38 -2.50
CA GLU A 247 13.10 0.79 -1.78
C GLU A 247 12.50 2.19 -1.95
N SER A 248 11.80 2.59 -0.88
CA SER A 248 11.44 3.92 -0.43
C SER A 248 12.65 4.75 0.02
N LYS A 249 12.60 6.07 -0.21
CA LYS A 249 13.28 7.08 0.63
C LYS A 249 12.41 8.34 0.62
N LEU A 250 11.94 8.69 1.80
CA LEU A 250 11.16 9.88 2.17
C LEU A 250 12.01 11.14 2.12
N HIS A 251 11.34 12.27 1.92
CA HIS A 251 11.84 13.59 2.26
C HIS A 251 10.87 14.19 3.28
N LEU A 252 11.33 14.31 4.53
CA LEU A 252 10.67 15.10 5.56
C LEU A 252 11.15 16.55 5.46
N GLN A 253 10.21 17.49 5.41
CA GLN A 253 10.33 18.80 6.05
C GLN A 253 8.96 19.12 6.70
N ASN A 254 9.05 19.47 7.99
CA ASN A 254 8.07 20.14 8.85
C ASN A 254 6.59 19.77 8.66
N LYS A 255 6.11 18.82 9.46
CA LYS A 255 4.70 18.76 9.86
C LYS A 255 4.62 18.79 11.37
N SER A 256 4.55 20.00 11.92
CA SER A 256 3.76 20.25 13.12
C SER A 256 2.38 19.61 12.91
N HIS A 257 1.88 18.93 13.95
CA HIS A 257 0.55 18.33 14.07
C HIS A 257 -0.31 18.36 12.78
N ARG A 258 -0.36 17.22 12.07
CA ARG A 258 -1.37 17.00 11.04
C ARG A 258 -2.75 16.96 11.72
N LYS A 259 -3.33 18.13 11.98
CA LYS A 259 -4.78 18.30 12.04
C LYS A 259 -5.35 17.70 10.76
N SER A 260 -6.39 16.90 10.91
CA SER A 260 -7.08 16.26 9.80
C SER A 260 -7.50 17.31 8.77
N LYS A 261 -7.57 16.91 7.51
CA LYS A 261 -7.93 17.76 6.37
C LYS A 261 -9.46 18.00 6.32
N TYR A 262 -10.05 18.23 7.49
CA TYR A 262 -11.44 18.53 7.81
C TYR A 262 -11.42 19.78 8.69
N THR A 263 -12.36 20.68 8.47
CA THR A 263 -12.60 21.78 9.41
C THR A 263 -13.07 21.18 10.72
N GLU A 264 -12.66 21.75 11.87
CA GLU A 264 -13.24 21.35 13.18
C GLU A 264 -14.78 21.40 13.12
N GLU A 265 -15.33 22.31 12.33
CA GLU A 265 -16.76 22.46 12.06
C GLU A 265 -17.43 21.20 11.49
N GLU A 266 -16.81 20.53 10.52
CA GLU A 266 -17.38 19.31 9.91
C GLU A 266 -17.35 18.12 10.89
N LEU A 267 -16.28 17.95 11.68
CA LEU A 267 -16.25 16.92 12.72
C LEU A 267 -17.23 17.24 13.86
N CYS A 268 -17.34 18.51 14.23
CA CYS A 268 -18.37 18.98 15.17
C CYS A 268 -19.78 18.74 14.63
N SER A 269 -20.01 18.80 13.32
CA SER A 269 -21.32 18.52 12.72
C SER A 269 -21.78 17.08 12.94
N ILE A 270 -20.85 16.13 12.96
CA ILE A 270 -21.16 14.72 13.24
C ILE A 270 -21.68 14.58 14.67
N LEU A 271 -21.02 15.24 15.63
CA LEU A 271 -21.41 15.16 17.03
C LEU A 271 -22.73 15.90 17.35
N LYS A 272 -23.29 16.67 16.39
CA LYS A 272 -24.63 17.26 16.50
C LYS A 272 -25.74 16.29 16.10
N LEU A 273 -25.41 15.16 15.45
CA LEU A 273 -26.39 14.14 15.14
C LEU A 273 -26.87 13.43 16.43
N PRO A 274 -28.08 12.86 16.43
CA PRO A 274 -28.48 11.95 17.49
C PRO A 274 -27.52 10.76 17.55
N VAL A 275 -27.16 10.35 18.76
CA VAL A 275 -26.26 9.21 18.92
C VAL A 275 -26.94 7.93 18.46
N ALA A 276 -26.18 7.03 17.84
CA ALA A 276 -26.71 5.77 17.31
C ALA A 276 -27.43 4.94 18.39
N VAL A 277 -28.54 4.30 18.01
CA VAL A 277 -29.43 3.57 18.93
C VAL A 277 -28.76 2.37 19.64
N ASN A 278 -27.67 1.86 19.08
CA ASN A 278 -26.88 0.76 19.60
C ASN A 278 -25.69 1.22 20.46
N GLN A 279 -25.59 2.50 20.82
CA GLN A 279 -24.49 3.04 21.63
C GLN A 279 -24.40 2.38 23.01
N HIS A 280 -25.46 1.78 23.55
CA HIS A 280 -25.35 1.06 24.83
C HIS A 280 -24.48 -0.21 24.75
N LEU A 281 -24.19 -0.73 23.55
CA LEU A 281 -23.32 -1.89 23.35
C LEU A 281 -21.85 -1.49 23.48
N LYS A 282 -21.06 -2.18 24.32
CA LYS A 282 -19.64 -1.88 24.53
C LYS A 282 -18.82 -2.00 23.24
N MET A 283 -17.92 -1.04 23.00
CA MET A 283 -16.98 -1.11 21.88
C MET A 283 -15.83 -2.09 22.17
N GLN A 284 -15.49 -2.97 21.21
CA GLN A 284 -14.44 -4.00 21.36
C GLN A 284 -13.31 -3.85 20.32
N TYR A 285 -12.07 -4.11 20.73
CA TYR A 285 -10.90 -4.16 19.87
C TYR A 285 -10.42 -5.60 19.61
N PHE A 286 -10.35 -5.98 18.33
CA PHE A 286 -9.81 -7.27 17.88
C PHE A 286 -8.41 -7.12 17.29
N ILE A 287 -7.49 -8.01 17.67
CA ILE A 287 -6.17 -8.11 17.04
C ILE A 287 -6.17 -9.19 15.95
N PRO A 288 -5.71 -8.92 14.72
CA PRO A 288 -5.50 -9.98 13.72
C PRO A 288 -4.35 -10.92 14.09
N GLU A 289 -4.54 -12.23 13.91
CA GLU A 289 -3.58 -13.30 14.26
C GLU A 289 -2.65 -13.68 13.11
N TRP A 290 -1.35 -13.38 13.22
CA TRP A 290 -0.35 -13.60 12.16
C TRP A 290 0.89 -14.40 12.63
N ASP A 291 0.74 -15.28 13.65
CA ASP A 291 1.80 -16.00 14.34
C ASP A 291 2.87 -15.06 14.98
N ASP A 292 2.39 -13.95 15.55
CA ASP A 292 3.20 -12.95 16.23
C ASP A 292 3.57 -13.41 17.64
N LYS A 293 4.63 -14.21 17.70
CA LYS A 293 5.17 -14.78 18.93
C LYS A 293 6.62 -14.40 19.16
N VAL A 294 7.07 -14.43 20.41
CA VAL A 294 8.44 -14.12 20.82
C VAL A 294 9.01 -15.22 21.70
N ASP A 295 10.33 -15.33 21.74
CA ASP A 295 11.01 -16.24 22.65
C ASP A 295 11.12 -15.61 24.02
N ALA A 296 10.45 -16.18 25.03
CA ALA A 296 10.46 -15.66 26.40
C ALA A 296 11.87 -15.48 26.98
N GLY A 297 12.79 -16.40 26.64
CA GLY A 297 14.17 -16.44 27.14
C GLY A 297 15.20 -15.86 26.17
N TYR A 298 14.78 -15.02 25.23
CA TYR A 298 15.69 -14.41 24.26
C TYR A 298 16.83 -13.63 24.95
N ASP A 299 18.07 -13.99 24.64
CA ASP A 299 19.26 -13.28 25.13
C ASP A 299 19.52 -12.06 24.25
N PHE A 300 19.14 -10.88 24.76
CA PHE A 300 19.36 -9.61 24.08
C PHE A 300 20.84 -9.22 24.00
N LEU A 301 21.68 -9.63 24.95
CA LEU A 301 23.09 -9.28 24.94
C LEU A 301 23.84 -10.03 23.84
N GLN A 302 23.56 -11.32 23.67
CA GLN A 302 24.20 -12.18 22.68
C GLN A 302 23.41 -12.33 21.37
N ASP A 303 22.20 -11.78 21.30
CA ASP A 303 21.25 -11.92 20.19
C ASP A 303 20.88 -13.39 19.86
N LYS A 304 20.79 -14.23 20.89
CA LYS A 304 20.56 -15.67 20.77
C LYS A 304 19.18 -16.07 21.28
N PHE A 305 18.56 -17.01 20.58
CA PHE A 305 17.37 -17.69 21.06
C PHE A 305 17.74 -18.70 22.16
N SER A 306 16.76 -19.01 23.00
CA SER A 306 16.83 -20.06 24.02
C SER A 306 17.35 -21.37 23.43
N PRO A 307 18.30 -22.07 24.09
CA PRO A 307 18.78 -23.37 23.65
C PRO A 307 17.64 -24.38 23.48
N ASN A 308 17.71 -25.22 22.44
CA ASN A 308 16.71 -26.27 22.13
C ASN A 308 15.28 -25.78 21.81
N ARG A 309 15.08 -24.47 21.63
CA ARG A 309 13.79 -23.87 21.29
C ARG A 309 13.18 -24.40 19.99
N LYS A 310 11.89 -24.70 20.04
CA LYS A 310 11.00 -24.95 18.90
C LYS A 310 10.00 -23.80 18.78
N ALA A 311 10.27 -22.86 17.87
CA ALA A 311 9.48 -21.63 17.67
C ALA A 311 7.95 -21.85 17.62
N CYS A 312 7.50 -22.96 17.01
CA CYS A 312 6.07 -23.22 16.90
C CYS A 312 5.40 -23.50 18.26
N LYS A 313 6.12 -24.15 19.19
CA LYS A 313 5.61 -24.66 20.47
C LYS A 313 5.98 -23.77 21.66
N ASP A 314 7.21 -23.27 21.67
CA ASP A 314 7.79 -22.63 22.84
C ASP A 314 7.64 -21.11 22.84
N ASP A 315 7.41 -20.50 21.66
CA ASP A 315 7.19 -19.06 21.57
C ASP A 315 5.84 -18.68 22.14
N ILE A 316 5.79 -17.48 22.70
CA ILE A 316 4.63 -16.96 23.40
C ILE A 316 4.04 -15.74 22.71
N TYR A 317 2.72 -15.65 22.75
CA TYR A 317 1.98 -14.47 22.29
C TYR A 317 2.02 -13.33 23.31
N ALA A 318 1.62 -12.14 22.87
CA ALA A 318 1.49 -10.97 23.73
C ALA A 318 0.53 -11.18 24.90
N HIS A 319 -0.56 -11.93 24.71
CA HIS A 319 -1.62 -12.12 25.70
C HIS A 319 -1.35 -13.27 26.69
N GLU A 320 -0.22 -13.96 26.57
CA GLU A 320 0.17 -14.98 27.56
C GLU A 320 0.77 -14.30 28.80
N GLU A 321 0.49 -14.85 29.98
CA GLU A 321 0.88 -14.30 31.29
C GLU A 321 2.39 -14.02 31.44
N LYS A 322 3.22 -14.74 30.67
CA LYS A 322 4.68 -14.51 30.62
C LYS A 322 5.07 -13.16 30.03
N ILE A 323 4.19 -12.50 29.27
CA ILE A 323 4.41 -11.14 28.75
C ILE A 323 3.56 -10.13 29.53
N TYR A 324 2.23 -10.33 29.57
CA TYR A 324 1.30 -9.41 30.23
C TYR A 324 0.30 -10.19 31.10
N GLU A 325 -0.02 -9.65 32.27
CA GLU A 325 -1.01 -10.25 33.20
C GLU A 325 -2.41 -10.33 32.58
N LYS A 326 -2.75 -9.37 31.71
CA LYS A 326 -4.02 -9.32 30.98
C LYS A 326 -3.76 -9.04 29.49
N PRO A 327 -4.60 -9.57 28.59
CA PRO A 327 -4.53 -9.25 27.17
C PRO A 327 -4.72 -7.75 26.91
N ASN A 328 -4.05 -7.23 25.87
CA ASN A 328 -4.16 -5.83 25.43
C ASN A 328 -5.09 -5.67 24.22
N TYR A 329 -6.17 -6.44 24.21
CA TYR A 329 -7.22 -6.48 23.20
C TYR A 329 -8.34 -7.38 23.70
N ASP A 330 -9.56 -7.14 23.25
CA ASP A 330 -10.77 -7.84 23.72
C ASP A 330 -10.99 -9.17 22.99
N GLY A 331 -10.52 -9.27 21.74
CA GLY A 331 -10.66 -10.46 20.92
C GLY A 331 -9.54 -10.67 19.92
N ILE A 332 -9.55 -11.84 19.27
CA ILE A 332 -8.60 -12.19 18.20
C ILE A 332 -9.38 -12.47 16.91
N LEU A 333 -8.92 -11.91 15.79
CA LEU A 333 -9.42 -12.24 14.45
C LEU A 333 -8.46 -13.19 13.74
N VAL A 334 -8.97 -14.33 13.27
CA VAL A 334 -8.20 -15.35 12.57
C VAL A 334 -8.76 -15.55 11.17
N SER A 335 -7.91 -15.38 10.17
CA SER A 335 -8.28 -15.63 8.78
C SER A 335 -8.10 -17.10 8.40
N LYS A 336 -9.09 -17.71 7.75
CA LYS A 336 -9.04 -19.07 7.21
C LYS A 336 -7.84 -19.28 6.31
N ILE A 337 -7.50 -18.30 5.47
CA ILE A 337 -6.32 -18.37 4.59
C ILE A 337 -5.03 -18.50 5.41
N VAL A 338 -4.93 -17.86 6.58
CA VAL A 338 -3.76 -17.98 7.46
C VAL A 338 -3.67 -19.37 8.08
N VAL A 339 -4.81 -19.96 8.45
CA VAL A 339 -4.89 -21.33 8.97
C VAL A 339 -4.54 -22.35 7.88
N ASP A 340 -5.13 -22.23 6.69
CA ASP A 340 -4.97 -23.18 5.58
C ASP A 340 -3.61 -23.08 4.87
N LYS A 341 -2.85 -21.98 5.07
CA LYS A 341 -1.47 -21.83 4.54
C LYS A 341 -0.54 -22.97 4.94
N ARG A 342 -0.77 -23.59 6.10
CA ARG A 342 0.02 -24.72 6.61
C ARG A 342 -0.93 -25.82 7.04
N LYS A 343 -0.95 -26.94 6.31
CA LYS A 343 -1.76 -28.13 6.68
C LYS A 343 -1.53 -28.58 8.12
N SER A 344 -0.31 -28.44 8.64
CA SER A 344 0.00 -28.73 10.04
C SER A 344 -0.76 -27.84 11.02
N LYS A 345 -0.94 -26.53 10.74
CA LYS A 345 -1.59 -25.58 11.66
C LYS A 345 -3.04 -25.97 11.93
N ARG A 346 -3.79 -26.37 10.90
CA ARG A 346 -5.16 -26.88 11.08
C ARG A 346 -5.20 -28.12 11.96
N ASN A 347 -4.33 -29.09 11.70
CA ASN A 347 -4.23 -30.30 12.51
C ASN A 347 -3.82 -29.98 13.96
N ASP A 348 -2.91 -29.03 14.16
CA ASP A 348 -2.47 -28.60 15.49
C ASP A 348 -3.62 -27.91 16.26
N ILE A 349 -4.46 -27.13 15.58
CA ILE A 349 -5.66 -26.52 16.18
C ILE A 349 -6.66 -27.58 16.61
N GLU A 350 -6.94 -28.54 15.74
CA GLU A 350 -7.85 -29.66 16.05
C GLU A 350 -7.31 -30.51 17.21
N ALA A 351 -6.01 -30.82 17.19
CA ALA A 351 -5.34 -31.57 18.26
C ALA A 351 -5.31 -30.82 19.60
N ALA A 352 -5.24 -29.49 19.58
CA ALA A 352 -5.37 -28.66 20.78
C ALA A 352 -6.81 -28.62 21.33
N GLY A 353 -7.79 -29.13 20.58
CA GLY A 353 -9.20 -29.13 20.96
C GLY A 353 -9.91 -27.81 20.67
N GLY A 354 -9.48 -27.08 19.63
CA GLY A 354 -10.12 -25.85 19.14
C GLY A 354 -9.17 -24.65 19.07
N ILE A 355 -9.60 -23.61 18.34
CA ILE A 355 -8.81 -22.41 18.06
C ILE A 355 -8.44 -21.63 19.33
N GLN A 356 -9.35 -21.61 20.30
CA GLN A 356 -9.13 -20.92 21.58
C GLN A 356 -7.97 -21.52 22.37
N LYS A 357 -7.96 -22.86 22.52
CA LYS A 357 -6.89 -23.59 23.21
C LYS A 357 -5.57 -23.51 22.46
N TYR A 358 -5.62 -23.58 21.13
CA TYR A 358 -4.43 -23.43 20.29
C TYR A 358 -3.75 -22.06 20.46
N LEU A 359 -4.54 -21.00 20.47
CA LEU A 359 -4.03 -19.64 20.67
C LEU A 359 -3.70 -19.33 22.13
N LYS A 360 -4.18 -20.15 23.09
CA LYS A 360 -4.06 -19.92 24.54
C LYS A 360 -4.68 -18.59 24.98
N PHE A 361 -5.78 -18.22 24.34
CA PHE A 361 -6.49 -16.97 24.59
C PHE A 361 -7.85 -17.26 25.23
N SER A 362 -8.19 -16.61 26.34
CA SER A 362 -9.46 -16.84 27.03
C SER A 362 -10.62 -15.98 26.51
N GLY A 363 -10.35 -14.96 25.69
CA GLY A 363 -11.38 -14.09 25.12
C GLY A 363 -12.01 -14.65 23.84
N GLU A 364 -12.74 -13.77 23.16
CA GLU A 364 -13.54 -14.12 21.98
C GLU A 364 -12.69 -14.20 20.72
N ILE A 365 -13.05 -15.14 19.82
CA ILE A 365 -12.30 -15.40 18.58
C ILE A 365 -13.25 -15.29 17.40
N MET A 366 -12.89 -14.39 16.49
CA MET A 366 -13.60 -14.12 15.24
C MET A 366 -12.90 -14.79 14.07
N GLY A 367 -13.65 -15.56 13.30
CA GLY A 367 -13.18 -16.21 12.09
C GLY A 367 -13.53 -15.39 10.84
N ASP A 368 -12.55 -15.15 9.98
CA ASP A 368 -12.69 -14.44 8.70
C ASP A 368 -12.32 -15.35 7.52
N CYS A 369 -13.04 -15.25 6.41
CA CYS A 369 -12.75 -15.99 5.17
C CYS A 369 -11.43 -15.53 4.53
N GLY A 370 -10.97 -14.30 4.81
CA GLY A 370 -9.71 -13.77 4.30
C GLY A 370 -9.82 -13.19 2.89
N ALA A 371 -10.84 -12.40 2.60
CA ALA A 371 -11.14 -11.91 1.24
C ALA A 371 -9.99 -11.25 0.48
N PHE A 372 -9.02 -10.65 1.20
CA PHE A 372 -7.80 -10.14 0.58
C PHE A 372 -6.96 -11.20 -0.15
N GLY A 373 -7.01 -12.47 0.29
CA GLY A 373 -6.22 -13.54 -0.32
C GLY A 373 -6.83 -14.12 -1.59
N TYR A 374 -8.15 -14.02 -1.77
CA TYR A 374 -8.84 -14.44 -3.00
C TYR A 374 -9.40 -13.27 -3.82
N ILE A 375 -9.06 -12.02 -3.50
CA ILE A 375 -9.55 -10.81 -4.20
C ILE A 375 -9.40 -10.83 -5.73
N LYS A 376 -8.39 -11.55 -6.24
CA LYS A 376 -8.11 -11.68 -7.68
C LYS A 376 -8.89 -12.80 -8.37
N GLN A 377 -9.54 -13.67 -7.61
CA GLN A 377 -10.41 -14.69 -8.16
C GLN A 377 -11.72 -14.05 -8.62
N PRO A 378 -12.40 -14.63 -9.61
CA PRO A 378 -13.71 -14.15 -10.05
C PRO A 378 -14.76 -14.31 -8.94
N GLU A 379 -14.67 -15.41 -8.18
CA GLU A 379 -15.56 -15.74 -7.08
C GLU A 379 -14.75 -16.27 -5.88
N PRO A 380 -15.30 -16.21 -4.65
CA PRO A 380 -14.70 -16.82 -3.47
C PRO A 380 -14.51 -18.34 -3.65
N PRO A 381 -13.38 -18.92 -3.20
CA PRO A 381 -13.06 -20.34 -3.41
C PRO A 381 -13.76 -21.30 -2.44
N TYR A 382 -14.72 -20.80 -1.66
CA TYR A 382 -15.37 -21.54 -0.57
C TYR A 382 -16.87 -21.53 -0.78
N ASN A 383 -17.54 -22.58 -0.28
CA ASN A 383 -18.99 -22.60 -0.19
C ASN A 383 -19.46 -22.39 1.25
N THR A 384 -20.71 -21.98 1.41
CA THR A 384 -21.30 -21.61 2.71
C THR A 384 -21.23 -22.73 3.75
N ILE A 385 -21.55 -23.99 3.39
CA ILE A 385 -21.51 -25.11 4.36
C ILE A 385 -20.08 -25.39 4.83
N GLU A 386 -19.11 -25.37 3.92
CA GLU A 386 -17.70 -25.55 4.27
C GLU A 386 -17.25 -24.56 5.35
N ILE A 387 -17.64 -23.29 5.21
CA ILE A 387 -17.26 -22.23 6.16
C ILE A 387 -18.00 -22.35 7.50
N LEU A 388 -19.30 -22.66 7.48
CA LEU A 388 -20.07 -22.90 8.70
C LEU A 388 -19.48 -24.07 9.50
N ASP A 389 -19.22 -25.20 8.84
CA ASP A 389 -18.59 -26.39 9.45
C ASP A 389 -17.20 -26.07 9.98
N TYR A 390 -16.42 -25.28 9.24
CA TYR A 390 -15.10 -24.84 9.66
C TYR A 390 -15.15 -24.03 10.97
N TYR A 391 -16.02 -23.03 11.07
CA TYR A 391 -16.14 -22.21 12.28
C TYR A 391 -16.63 -23.02 13.48
N GLN A 392 -17.63 -23.88 13.29
CA GLN A 392 -18.16 -24.74 14.35
C GLN A 392 -17.11 -25.75 14.83
N ARG A 393 -16.49 -26.49 13.91
CA ARG A 393 -15.53 -27.56 14.23
C ARG A 393 -14.31 -27.03 14.97
N LEU A 394 -13.83 -25.85 14.61
CA LEU A 394 -12.68 -25.24 15.26
C LEU A 394 -13.05 -24.43 16.50
N GLY A 395 -14.33 -24.27 16.84
CA GLY A 395 -14.79 -23.61 18.06
C GLY A 395 -14.61 -22.09 18.03
N PHE A 396 -14.96 -21.45 16.92
CA PHE A 396 -15.01 -19.99 16.83
C PHE A 396 -16.22 -19.43 17.60
N HIS A 397 -16.08 -18.22 18.16
CA HIS A 397 -17.18 -17.51 18.81
C HIS A 397 -18.00 -16.72 17.78
N TYR A 398 -17.30 -16.16 16.79
CA TYR A 398 -17.90 -15.41 15.69
C TYR A 398 -17.44 -15.97 14.34
N GLY A 399 -18.34 -16.05 13.37
CA GLY A 399 -18.05 -16.50 12.02
C GLY A 399 -18.58 -15.54 10.96
N VAL A 400 -17.67 -15.04 10.11
CA VAL A 400 -17.97 -14.02 9.09
C VAL A 400 -18.45 -14.68 7.80
N SER A 401 -19.57 -14.17 7.25
CA SER A 401 -20.13 -14.61 5.97
C SER A 401 -19.15 -14.40 4.82
N ILE A 402 -19.23 -15.23 3.78
CA ILE A 402 -18.33 -15.15 2.62
C ILE A 402 -18.58 -13.86 1.83
N ASP A 403 -17.58 -12.98 1.75
CA ASP A 403 -17.66 -11.71 1.04
C ASP A 403 -16.68 -11.60 -0.14
N HIS A 404 -16.92 -10.63 -1.01
CA HIS A 404 -16.00 -10.29 -2.10
C HIS A 404 -15.69 -8.78 -2.13
N LEU A 405 -14.44 -8.43 -1.77
CA LEU A 405 -14.01 -7.03 -1.66
C LEU A 405 -14.21 -6.21 -2.96
N ILE A 406 -14.77 -5.01 -2.79
CA ILE A 406 -14.97 -4.00 -3.83
C ILE A 406 -13.95 -2.87 -3.62
N VAL A 407 -12.71 -3.08 -4.06
CA VAL A 407 -11.64 -2.08 -3.91
C VAL A 407 -10.75 -1.99 -5.14
N GLY A 408 -10.17 -0.80 -5.37
CA GLY A 408 -9.19 -0.56 -6.43
C GLY A 408 -9.74 -0.92 -7.82
N PRO A 409 -9.10 -1.82 -8.59
CA PRO A 409 -9.55 -2.16 -9.95
C PRO A 409 -10.90 -2.89 -9.96
N PHE A 410 -11.36 -3.43 -8.83
CA PHE A 410 -12.62 -4.16 -8.70
C PHE A 410 -13.80 -3.26 -8.29
N ALA A 411 -13.56 -1.97 -8.08
CA ALA A 411 -14.60 -0.97 -7.82
C ALA A 411 -15.13 -0.32 -9.13
N GLN A 412 -14.86 -0.91 -10.29
CA GLN A 412 -15.36 -0.44 -11.58
C GLN A 412 -16.81 -0.92 -11.80
N PRO A 413 -17.66 -0.13 -12.47
CA PRO A 413 -18.99 -0.56 -12.88
C PRO A 413 -18.97 -1.90 -13.64
N GLY A 414 -20.01 -2.71 -13.44
CA GLY A 414 -20.11 -4.11 -13.87
C GLY A 414 -19.58 -5.05 -12.79
N ILE A 415 -18.31 -4.94 -12.42
CA ILE A 415 -17.66 -5.85 -11.44
C ILE A 415 -18.13 -5.57 -10.01
N ARG A 416 -18.26 -4.29 -9.64
CA ARG A 416 -18.62 -3.92 -8.27
C ARG A 416 -20.05 -4.35 -7.92
N GLU A 417 -20.99 -4.22 -8.86
CA GLU A 417 -22.38 -4.66 -8.71
C GLU A 417 -22.44 -6.19 -8.56
N GLU A 418 -21.74 -6.94 -9.43
CA GLU A 418 -21.66 -8.41 -9.32
C GLU A 418 -21.13 -8.88 -7.95
N ARG A 419 -20.05 -8.26 -7.46
CA ARG A 419 -19.46 -8.59 -6.16
C ARG A 419 -20.35 -8.20 -4.98
N TYR A 420 -21.06 -7.09 -5.11
CA TYR A 420 -22.03 -6.63 -4.13
C TYR A 420 -23.18 -7.62 -3.99
N ASP A 421 -23.80 -7.99 -5.12
CA ASP A 421 -24.90 -8.95 -5.15
C ASP A 421 -24.46 -10.35 -4.70
N LEU A 422 -23.25 -10.78 -5.09
CA LEU A 422 -22.67 -12.03 -4.60
C LEU A 422 -22.47 -12.02 -3.09
N THR A 423 -21.96 -10.92 -2.52
CA THR A 423 -21.75 -10.78 -1.07
C THR A 423 -23.08 -10.87 -0.31
N LEU A 424 -24.13 -10.19 -0.79
CA LEU A 424 -25.45 -10.25 -0.16
C LEU A 424 -26.10 -11.63 -0.28
N ARG A 425 -26.03 -12.27 -1.45
CA ARG A 425 -26.53 -13.66 -1.64
C ARG A 425 -25.82 -14.64 -0.72
N ASN A 426 -24.50 -14.52 -0.59
CA ASN A 426 -23.74 -15.36 0.34
C ASN A 426 -24.16 -15.10 1.78
N ALA A 427 -24.39 -13.86 2.19
CA ALA A 427 -24.83 -13.53 3.53
C ALA A 427 -26.24 -14.10 3.83
N GLU A 428 -27.17 -14.01 2.88
CA GLU A 428 -28.50 -14.61 2.99
C GLU A 428 -28.43 -16.15 3.13
N GLU A 429 -27.65 -16.80 2.26
CA GLU A 429 -27.43 -18.24 2.33
C GLU A 429 -26.78 -18.66 3.65
N PHE A 430 -25.83 -17.86 4.15
CA PHE A 430 -25.09 -18.11 5.38
C PHE A 430 -25.99 -18.09 6.60
N ILE A 431 -26.82 -17.06 6.79
CA ILE A 431 -27.72 -16.98 7.95
C ILE A 431 -28.82 -18.06 7.88
N SER A 432 -29.38 -18.28 6.70
CA SER A 432 -30.41 -19.31 6.49
C SER A 432 -29.90 -20.71 6.86
N LYS A 433 -28.70 -21.07 6.38
CA LYS A 433 -28.07 -22.36 6.69
C LYS A 433 -27.60 -22.42 8.14
N HIS A 434 -27.07 -21.33 8.69
CA HIS A 434 -26.68 -21.23 10.09
C HIS A 434 -27.83 -21.64 11.03
N GLN A 435 -28.99 -21.01 10.83
CA GLN A 435 -30.21 -21.27 11.60
C GLN A 435 -30.76 -22.68 11.34
N LYS A 436 -30.86 -23.09 10.07
CA LYS A 436 -31.44 -24.39 9.67
C LYS A 436 -30.71 -25.58 10.27
N PHE A 437 -29.38 -25.51 10.34
CA PHE A 437 -28.55 -26.60 10.87
C PHE A 437 -28.15 -26.42 12.33
N GLY A 438 -28.58 -25.33 12.99
CA GLY A 438 -28.39 -25.12 14.42
C GLY A 438 -26.94 -24.89 14.84
N TYR A 439 -26.16 -24.16 14.04
CA TYR A 439 -24.78 -23.79 14.40
C TYR A 439 -24.76 -22.85 15.62
N THR A 440 -23.74 -22.97 16.49
CA THR A 440 -23.76 -22.32 17.81
C THR A 440 -22.96 -21.02 17.89
N PHE A 441 -22.01 -20.80 16.97
CA PHE A 441 -21.27 -19.54 16.91
C PHE A 441 -22.17 -18.40 16.42
N THR A 442 -21.83 -17.15 16.74
CA THR A 442 -22.60 -15.99 16.26
C THR A 442 -22.21 -15.66 14.82
N PRO A 443 -23.16 -15.63 13.86
CA PRO A 443 -22.88 -15.27 12.48
C PRO A 443 -22.70 -13.75 12.32
N ILE A 444 -21.79 -13.33 11.45
CA ILE A 444 -21.55 -11.92 11.11
C ILE A 444 -21.77 -11.73 9.60
N GLY A 445 -22.70 -10.86 9.23
CA GLY A 445 -22.96 -10.48 7.85
C GLY A 445 -22.02 -9.37 7.38
N VAL A 446 -21.43 -9.49 6.19
CA VAL A 446 -20.52 -8.46 5.65
C VAL A 446 -21.23 -7.55 4.67
N ALA A 447 -21.18 -6.24 4.92
CA ALA A 447 -21.56 -5.21 3.95
C ALA A 447 -20.33 -4.76 3.16
N GLN A 448 -20.41 -4.86 1.83
CA GLN A 448 -19.48 -4.27 0.88
C GLN A 448 -20.19 -3.14 0.12
N GLY A 449 -19.45 -2.19 -0.42
CA GLY A 449 -20.00 -1.06 -1.17
C GLY A 449 -18.91 -0.22 -1.81
N TRP A 450 -19.31 0.82 -2.53
CA TRP A 450 -18.40 1.79 -3.16
C TRP A 450 -18.83 3.26 -2.94
N SER A 451 -20.01 3.48 -2.36
CA SER A 451 -20.52 4.78 -1.92
C SER A 451 -21.26 4.64 -0.58
N PRO A 452 -21.44 5.73 0.18
CA PRO A 452 -22.20 5.71 1.45
C PRO A 452 -23.57 5.02 1.33
N GLU A 453 -24.31 5.33 0.26
CA GLU A 453 -25.66 4.82 0.02
C GLU A 453 -25.66 3.30 -0.21
N THR A 454 -24.67 2.79 -0.95
CA THR A 454 -24.56 1.34 -1.20
C THR A 454 -24.21 0.56 0.06
N TYR A 455 -23.38 1.12 0.94
CA TYR A 455 -23.09 0.50 2.24
C TYR A 455 -24.33 0.53 3.15
N ALA A 456 -25.06 1.64 3.18
CA ALA A 456 -26.29 1.76 3.96
C ALA A 456 -27.36 0.76 3.51
N GLU A 457 -27.57 0.61 2.21
CA GLU A 457 -28.50 -0.37 1.64
C GLU A 457 -28.07 -1.81 1.95
N ALA A 458 -26.77 -2.13 1.88
CA ALA A 458 -26.28 -3.45 2.28
C ALA A 458 -26.53 -3.73 3.77
N VAL A 459 -26.26 -2.77 4.66
CA VAL A 459 -26.51 -2.92 6.09
C VAL A 459 -28.00 -3.10 6.36
N LYS A 460 -28.86 -2.30 5.71
CA LYS A 460 -30.32 -2.43 5.82
C LYS A 460 -30.79 -3.83 5.46
N LYS A 461 -30.35 -4.38 4.32
CA LYS A 461 -30.66 -5.75 3.90
C LYS A 461 -30.18 -6.80 4.91
N LEU A 462 -28.98 -6.63 5.47
CA LEU A 462 -28.46 -7.54 6.49
C LEU A 462 -29.28 -7.51 7.79
N VAL A 463 -29.78 -6.33 8.19
CA VAL A 463 -30.71 -6.20 9.31
C VAL A 463 -32.04 -6.91 9.01
N GLU A 464 -32.58 -6.77 7.79
CA GLU A 464 -33.79 -7.48 7.34
C GLU A 464 -33.58 -9.00 7.29
N MET A 465 -32.36 -9.47 7.02
CA MET A 465 -31.93 -10.88 7.13
C MET A 465 -31.72 -11.34 8.58
N GLU A 466 -32.07 -10.52 9.58
CA GLU A 466 -31.96 -10.80 11.01
C GLU A 466 -30.52 -10.95 11.55
N TYR A 467 -29.53 -10.34 10.90
CA TYR A 467 -28.19 -10.26 11.48
C TYR A 467 -28.14 -9.27 12.65
N ASP A 468 -27.77 -9.78 13.83
CA ASP A 468 -27.48 -8.96 15.01
C ASP A 468 -26.02 -8.49 15.06
N TYR A 469 -25.16 -8.99 14.16
CA TYR A 469 -23.77 -8.57 14.04
C TYR A 469 -23.42 -8.39 12.55
N ILE A 470 -23.04 -7.18 12.18
CA ILE A 470 -22.73 -6.76 10.82
C ILE A 470 -21.32 -6.19 10.78
N ALA A 471 -20.61 -6.40 9.69
CA ALA A 471 -19.28 -5.84 9.47
C ALA A 471 -19.20 -5.03 8.18
N ILE A 472 -18.54 -3.87 8.23
CA ILE A 472 -18.23 -3.05 7.05
C ILE A 472 -16.89 -3.50 6.48
N GLY A 473 -16.92 -4.09 5.29
CA GLY A 473 -15.74 -4.53 4.55
C GLY A 473 -15.22 -3.49 3.56
N GLY A 474 -14.01 -3.71 3.02
CA GLY A 474 -13.44 -2.86 1.97
C GLY A 474 -12.85 -1.52 2.43
N VAL A 475 -13.05 -1.13 3.69
CA VAL A 475 -12.70 0.22 4.20
C VAL A 475 -11.33 0.37 4.88
N ALA A 476 -10.54 -0.71 4.99
CA ALA A 476 -9.26 -0.69 5.71
C ALA A 476 -8.27 0.39 5.22
N ARG A 477 -8.30 0.72 3.92
CA ARG A 477 -7.44 1.75 3.29
C ARG A 477 -8.13 3.09 3.10
N THR A 478 -9.42 3.17 3.40
CA THR A 478 -10.28 4.31 3.12
C THR A 478 -9.97 5.46 4.10
N PRO A 479 -9.78 6.70 3.64
CA PRO A 479 -9.57 7.85 4.52
C PRO A 479 -10.65 7.98 5.60
N THR A 480 -10.31 8.55 6.77
CA THR A 480 -11.23 8.58 7.93
C THR A 480 -12.52 9.27 7.57
N ILE A 481 -12.43 10.34 6.79
CA ILE A 481 -13.62 11.05 6.38
C ILE A 481 -14.57 10.18 5.57
N GLU A 482 -14.08 9.49 4.54
CA GLU A 482 -14.94 8.68 3.68
C GLU A 482 -15.63 7.57 4.50
N ILE A 483 -14.96 7.04 5.53
CA ILE A 483 -15.57 6.13 6.50
C ILE A 483 -16.68 6.82 7.30
N LEU A 484 -16.48 8.06 7.74
CA LEU A 484 -17.50 8.82 8.47
C LEU A 484 -18.73 9.10 7.60
N GLU A 485 -18.56 9.43 6.32
CA GLU A 485 -19.70 9.59 5.40
C GLU A 485 -20.46 8.27 5.19
N ILE A 486 -19.75 7.14 5.06
CA ILE A 486 -20.39 5.82 5.03
C ILE A 486 -21.19 5.57 6.31
N LEU A 487 -20.59 5.84 7.47
CA LEU A 487 -21.23 5.62 8.77
C LEU A 487 -22.44 6.53 9.00
N LYS A 488 -22.46 7.75 8.44
CA LYS A 488 -23.61 8.66 8.46
C LYS A 488 -24.82 8.14 7.68
N GLU A 489 -24.64 7.33 6.66
CA GLU A 489 -25.79 6.69 6.01
C GLU A 489 -26.16 5.39 6.71
N VAL A 490 -25.14 4.61 7.15
CA VAL A 490 -25.34 3.33 7.84
C VAL A 490 -26.05 3.49 9.19
N TYR A 491 -25.75 4.52 9.99
CA TYR A 491 -26.28 4.63 11.36
C TYR A 491 -27.80 4.71 11.42
N GLN A 492 -28.45 5.17 10.35
CA GLN A 492 -29.90 5.31 10.23
C GLN A 492 -30.64 3.96 10.17
N HIS A 493 -29.94 2.89 9.82
CA HIS A 493 -30.51 1.54 9.68
C HIS A 493 -30.17 0.61 10.84
N LEU A 494 -29.38 1.09 11.82
CA LEU A 494 -29.02 0.29 12.98
C LEU A 494 -30.22 0.11 13.91
N THR A 495 -30.31 -1.07 14.52
CA THR A 495 -31.27 -1.36 15.59
C THR A 495 -30.54 -1.40 16.94
N PRO A 496 -31.24 -1.33 18.09
CA PRO A 496 -30.59 -1.42 19.40
C PRO A 496 -29.72 -2.68 19.57
N LYS A 497 -30.08 -3.80 18.95
CA LYS A 497 -29.33 -5.06 19.01
C LYS A 497 -28.18 -5.17 18.01
N THR A 498 -28.11 -4.29 17.00
CA THR A 498 -27.13 -4.39 15.92
C THR A 498 -25.72 -4.06 16.44
N ARG A 499 -24.81 -5.04 16.42
CA ARG A 499 -23.37 -4.83 16.56
C ARG A 499 -22.78 -4.50 15.19
N LEU A 500 -21.94 -3.47 15.12
CA LEU A 500 -21.29 -3.00 13.89
C LEU A 500 -19.77 -3.08 14.02
N HIS A 501 -19.14 -3.89 13.17
CA HIS A 501 -17.70 -4.07 13.09
C HIS A 501 -17.08 -3.27 11.93
N LEU A 502 -15.95 -2.59 12.16
CA LEU A 502 -15.14 -2.01 11.08
C LEU A 502 -13.90 -2.85 10.78
N PHE A 503 -13.82 -3.42 9.57
CA PHE A 503 -12.66 -4.23 9.19
C PHE A 503 -11.41 -3.40 8.87
N GLY A 504 -10.33 -3.68 9.59
CA GLY A 504 -8.99 -3.15 9.37
C GLY A 504 -8.80 -1.68 9.75
N VAL A 505 -9.69 -1.10 10.54
CA VAL A 505 -9.69 0.33 10.90
C VAL A 505 -9.46 0.52 12.41
N GLY A 506 -8.23 0.87 12.80
CA GLY A 506 -7.89 1.18 14.20
C GLY A 506 -7.30 2.59 14.34
N ARG A 507 -8.14 3.62 14.34
CA ARG A 507 -7.72 5.03 14.37
C ARG A 507 -8.23 5.70 15.65
N ILE A 508 -7.35 5.79 16.66
CA ILE A 508 -7.72 6.30 18.00
C ILE A 508 -8.44 7.64 17.92
N ASP A 509 -7.90 8.59 17.17
CA ASP A 509 -8.45 9.95 17.10
C ASP A 509 -9.84 10.01 16.43
N ALA A 510 -10.25 8.94 15.73
CA ALA A 510 -11.54 8.83 15.07
C ALA A 510 -12.57 8.03 15.88
N LEU A 511 -12.15 7.36 16.97
CA LEU A 511 -13.01 6.52 17.78
C LEU A 511 -14.25 7.23 18.33
N PRO A 512 -14.18 8.49 18.83
CA PRO A 512 -15.37 9.20 19.31
C PRO A 512 -16.47 9.28 18.24
N TYR A 513 -16.09 9.57 16.99
CA TYR A 513 -17.04 9.69 15.88
C TYR A 513 -17.54 8.34 15.40
N PHE A 514 -16.66 7.33 15.29
CA PHE A 514 -17.07 5.97 14.95
C PHE A 514 -18.06 5.42 15.96
N ARG A 515 -17.77 5.64 17.24
CA ARG A 515 -18.62 5.24 18.36
C ARG A 515 -19.97 5.94 18.33
N HIS A 516 -19.96 7.26 18.15
CA HIS A 516 -21.17 8.08 18.03
C HIS A 516 -22.09 7.58 16.88
N LEU A 517 -21.50 7.15 15.77
CA LEU A 517 -22.20 6.60 14.60
C LEU A 517 -22.46 5.07 14.69
N GLY A 518 -22.33 4.47 15.88
CA GLY A 518 -22.81 3.12 16.16
C GLY A 518 -21.81 1.99 15.91
N VAL A 519 -20.52 2.27 15.72
CA VAL A 519 -19.49 1.23 15.67
C VAL A 519 -19.32 0.61 17.06
N THR A 520 -19.46 -0.72 17.14
CA THR A 520 -19.31 -1.49 18.38
C THR A 520 -18.08 -2.37 18.39
N SER A 521 -17.37 -2.54 17.26
CA SER A 521 -16.09 -3.23 17.26
C SER A 521 -15.25 -2.88 16.04
N PHE A 522 -13.96 -3.16 16.12
CA PHE A 522 -13.03 -3.00 15.00
C PHE A 522 -11.82 -3.92 15.16
N ASP A 523 -11.14 -4.23 14.07
CA ASP A 523 -9.83 -4.89 14.11
C ASP A 523 -8.70 -4.02 13.56
N SER A 524 -7.51 -4.18 14.13
CA SER A 524 -6.34 -3.51 13.56
C SER A 524 -5.00 -4.12 13.97
N ALA A 525 -4.19 -4.47 12.96
CA ALA A 525 -2.78 -4.82 13.14
C ALA A 525 -1.85 -3.59 13.07
N SER A 526 -2.38 -2.36 12.99
CA SER A 526 -1.58 -1.14 12.80
C SER A 526 -0.48 -0.93 13.84
N PRO A 527 -0.72 -1.14 15.17
CA PRO A 527 0.33 -0.96 16.18
C PRO A 527 1.53 -1.91 15.99
N LEU A 528 1.25 -3.18 15.68
CA LEU A 528 2.25 -4.20 15.35
C LEU A 528 3.02 -3.83 14.08
N ARG A 529 2.29 -3.51 13.00
CA ARG A 529 2.91 -3.19 11.70
C ARG A 529 3.76 -1.94 11.74
N LYS A 530 3.32 -0.88 12.43
CA LYS A 530 4.12 0.33 12.60
C LYS A 530 5.44 0.03 13.30
N ALA A 531 5.45 -0.83 14.32
CA ALA A 531 6.68 -1.23 14.99
C ALA A 531 7.73 -1.84 14.05
N TRP A 532 7.31 -2.58 13.02
CA TRP A 532 8.20 -3.34 12.14
C TRP A 532 8.52 -2.63 10.83
N PHE A 533 7.60 -1.83 10.31
CA PHE A 533 7.71 -1.27 8.96
C PHE A 533 7.82 0.26 8.93
N ASP A 534 7.32 0.96 9.95
CA ASP A 534 7.40 2.42 9.95
C ASP A 534 8.85 2.89 10.18
N ALA A 535 9.25 3.89 9.42
CA ALA A 535 10.60 4.40 9.47
C ALA A 535 10.84 5.37 10.65
N VAL A 536 9.78 6.06 11.07
CA VAL A 536 9.83 7.26 11.92
C VAL A 536 8.90 7.14 13.13
N GLU A 537 7.73 6.53 12.98
CA GLU A 537 6.71 6.40 14.03
C GLU A 537 6.52 4.94 14.42
N ASN A 538 7.59 4.29 14.88
CA ASN A 538 7.56 2.85 15.18
C ASN A 538 7.62 2.52 16.68
N TYR A 539 7.78 3.53 17.55
CA TYR A 539 7.65 3.42 19.01
C TYR A 539 6.56 4.37 19.51
N HIS A 540 5.43 3.85 19.98
CA HIS A 540 4.28 4.65 20.41
C HIS A 540 4.37 5.02 21.90
N THR A 541 3.73 6.13 22.27
CA THR A 541 3.58 6.56 23.68
C THR A 541 2.13 6.89 24.01
N LEU A 542 1.80 6.93 25.31
CA LEU A 542 0.45 7.27 25.79
C LEU A 542 0.05 8.71 25.45
N SER A 543 1.02 9.63 25.37
CA SER A 543 0.79 11.01 24.93
C SER A 543 0.24 11.15 23.50
N GLY A 544 0.32 10.07 22.71
CA GLY A 544 -0.01 10.07 21.28
C GLY A 544 1.17 10.40 20.37
N LYS A 545 2.29 10.92 20.89
CA LYS A 545 3.54 11.06 20.11
C LYS A 545 4.15 9.68 19.86
N ALA A 546 4.73 9.51 18.66
CA ALA A 546 5.51 8.34 18.29
C ALA A 546 6.94 8.75 17.92
N TYR A 547 7.88 7.81 18.12
CA TYR A 547 9.31 8.03 17.94
C TYR A 547 9.93 6.96 17.04
N ALA A 548 11.11 7.27 16.51
CA ALA A 548 11.87 6.36 15.66
C ALA A 548 12.84 5.53 16.50
N ALA A 549 12.66 4.22 16.51
CA ALA A 549 13.60 3.27 17.09
C ALA A 549 14.99 3.41 16.44
N VAL A 550 16.02 3.27 17.28
CA VAL A 550 17.44 3.36 16.90
C VAL A 550 17.82 2.13 16.07
N ARG A 551 18.36 2.32 14.86
CA ARG A 551 18.66 1.22 13.93
C ARG A 551 20.06 0.69 14.16
N ILE A 552 20.15 -0.56 14.60
CA ILE A 552 21.43 -1.24 14.84
C ILE A 552 21.39 -2.64 14.18
N PRO A 553 21.47 -2.74 12.84
CA PRO A 553 21.44 -4.03 12.14
C PRO A 553 22.68 -4.89 12.43
N PHE A 554 22.52 -6.20 12.27
CA PHE A 554 23.60 -7.18 12.41
C PHE A 554 24.63 -7.07 11.29
N VAL A 555 25.93 -7.07 11.62
CA VAL A 555 26.99 -7.22 10.62
C VAL A 555 27.04 -8.64 10.03
N ASP A 556 26.85 -9.67 10.86
CA ASP A 556 27.04 -11.07 10.44
C ASP A 556 25.79 -11.76 9.89
N LYS A 557 24.60 -11.15 9.99
CA LYS A 557 23.39 -11.70 9.36
C LYS A 557 23.20 -11.14 7.95
N GLN A 558 22.35 -11.77 7.14
CA GLN A 558 22.09 -11.38 5.75
C GLN A 558 21.39 -10.00 5.66
N SER A 559 22.14 -8.92 5.87
CA SER A 559 21.73 -7.55 5.59
C SER A 559 22.32 -7.14 4.24
N GLN A 560 21.47 -6.80 3.27
CA GLN A 560 21.93 -6.32 1.95
C GLN A 560 22.81 -5.07 2.08
N ARG A 561 22.56 -4.23 3.09
CA ARG A 561 23.35 -3.02 3.37
C ARG A 561 24.76 -3.36 3.85
N ILE A 562 24.90 -4.33 4.76
CA ILE A 562 26.21 -4.76 5.24
C ILE A 562 26.99 -5.47 4.14
N LYS A 563 26.34 -6.33 3.34
CA LYS A 563 26.98 -6.96 2.18
C LYS A 563 27.57 -5.91 1.23
N HIS A 564 26.84 -4.83 0.99
CA HIS A 564 27.29 -3.73 0.15
C HIS A 564 28.48 -2.95 0.76
N LEU A 565 28.45 -2.68 2.07
CA LEU A 565 29.58 -2.04 2.78
C LEU A 565 30.86 -2.88 2.66
N LEU A 566 30.75 -4.19 2.90
CA LEU A 566 31.88 -5.12 2.76
C LEU A 566 32.42 -5.15 1.31
N SER A 567 31.54 -5.14 0.31
CA SER A 567 31.97 -5.06 -1.10
C SER A 567 32.57 -3.70 -1.49
N SER A 568 32.31 -2.65 -0.70
CA SER A 568 32.82 -1.30 -0.93
C SER A 568 34.15 -1.03 -0.20
N GLY A 569 34.80 -2.07 0.33
CA GLY A 569 36.12 -2.00 0.97
C GLY A 569 36.12 -1.73 2.47
N TYR A 570 34.95 -1.70 3.13
CA TYR A 570 34.91 -1.59 4.60
C TYR A 570 35.27 -2.92 5.26
N GLU A 571 36.15 -2.87 6.25
CA GLU A 571 36.55 -4.04 7.01
C GLU A 571 35.43 -4.53 7.93
N ARG A 572 35.21 -5.85 7.94
CA ARG A 572 34.19 -6.49 8.78
C ARG A 572 34.42 -6.21 10.27
N GLU A 573 35.67 -6.19 10.71
CA GLU A 573 36.06 -5.97 12.10
C GLU A 573 35.68 -4.56 12.56
N THR A 574 35.93 -3.54 11.73
CA THR A 574 35.50 -2.16 12.00
C THR A 574 33.98 -2.05 12.10
N LEU A 575 33.23 -2.67 11.19
CA LEU A 575 31.76 -2.64 11.25
C LEU A 575 31.24 -3.32 12.51
N LYS A 576 31.83 -4.44 12.92
CA LYS A 576 31.49 -5.12 14.18
C LYS A 576 31.80 -4.25 15.39
N GLN A 577 32.93 -3.57 15.39
CA GLN A 577 33.29 -2.68 16.47
C GLN A 577 32.26 -1.56 16.62
N LEU A 578 31.91 -0.87 15.53
CA LEU A 578 30.89 0.19 15.52
C LEU A 578 29.50 -0.31 15.95
N GLU A 579 29.12 -1.51 15.48
CA GLU A 579 27.88 -2.17 15.90
C GLU A 579 27.85 -2.40 17.42
N GLN A 580 28.93 -2.94 18.00
CA GLN A 580 29.02 -3.22 19.44
C GLN A 580 29.11 -1.93 20.26
N GLU A 581 29.83 -0.91 19.78
CA GLU A 581 29.91 0.40 20.40
C GLU A 581 28.53 1.08 20.44
N ALA A 582 27.74 1.00 19.36
CA ALA A 582 26.38 1.51 19.31
C ALA A 582 25.45 0.78 20.30
N LEU A 583 25.51 -0.56 20.38
CA LEU A 583 24.74 -1.35 21.35
C LEU A 583 25.13 -1.03 22.80
N LYS A 584 26.44 -0.93 23.07
CA LYS A 584 26.93 -0.56 24.41
C LYS A 584 26.50 0.85 24.77
N ALA A 585 26.61 1.80 23.85
CA ALA A 585 26.25 3.19 24.08
C ALA A 585 24.79 3.34 24.53
N ILE A 586 23.85 2.74 23.79
CA ILE A 586 22.43 2.89 24.13
C ILE A 586 22.09 2.25 25.49
N ARG A 587 22.72 1.12 25.84
CA ARG A 587 22.55 0.44 27.13
C ARG A 587 23.15 1.22 28.29
N GLU A 588 24.35 1.78 28.12
CA GLU A 588 24.99 2.61 29.14
C GLU A 588 24.27 3.95 29.31
N TYR A 589 23.70 4.50 28.24
CA TYR A 589 22.84 5.68 28.29
C TYR A 589 21.55 5.42 29.09
N ASP A 590 20.93 4.25 28.91
CA ASP A 590 19.76 3.84 29.70
C ASP A 590 20.07 3.76 31.21
N LYS A 591 21.29 3.36 31.57
CA LYS A 591 21.78 3.33 32.96
C LYS A 591 22.22 4.70 33.49
N GLY A 592 22.30 5.72 32.65
CA GLY A 592 22.80 7.05 33.01
C GLY A 592 24.33 7.17 33.09
N ASN A 593 25.07 6.19 32.56
CA ASN A 593 26.54 6.15 32.64
C ASN A 593 27.25 7.00 31.58
N ILE A 594 26.55 7.39 30.50
CA ILE A 594 27.08 8.28 29.46
C ILE A 594 26.09 9.38 29.13
N SER A 595 26.57 10.49 28.57
CA SER A 595 25.73 11.61 28.17
C SER A 595 24.92 11.34 26.89
N LEU A 596 23.89 12.14 26.64
CA LEU A 596 23.08 12.09 25.42
C LEU A 596 23.95 12.29 24.18
N ASP A 597 24.83 13.28 24.19
CA ASP A 597 25.68 13.61 23.03
C ASP A 597 26.71 12.52 22.76
N GLU A 598 27.28 11.91 23.82
CA GLU A 598 28.19 10.77 23.67
C GLU A 598 27.48 9.55 23.09
N SER A 599 26.28 9.24 23.58
CA SER A 599 25.44 8.15 23.06
C SER A 599 25.11 8.36 21.59
N LEU A 600 24.61 9.56 21.26
CA LEU A 600 24.23 9.94 19.90
C LEU A 600 25.42 9.85 18.94
N LYS A 601 26.61 10.31 19.36
CA LYS A 601 27.84 10.20 18.57
C LYS A 601 28.16 8.74 18.21
N LYS A 602 28.11 7.82 19.17
CA LYS A 602 28.40 6.39 18.95
C LYS A 602 27.34 5.71 18.06
N LEU A 603 26.06 6.07 18.24
CA LEU A 603 24.97 5.56 17.40
C LEU A 603 25.11 6.03 15.94
N LEU A 604 25.36 7.32 15.74
CA LEU A 604 25.48 7.91 14.40
C LEU A 604 26.73 7.44 13.66
N ALA A 605 27.82 7.11 14.37
CA ALA A 605 29.02 6.55 13.76
C ALA A 605 28.74 5.23 13.01
N TYR A 606 27.82 4.40 13.52
CA TYR A 606 27.38 3.20 12.80
C TYR A 606 26.30 3.51 11.76
N ASP A 607 25.30 4.33 12.10
CA ASP A 607 24.19 4.68 11.21
C ASP A 607 24.66 5.35 9.91
N GLU A 608 25.68 6.23 9.99
CA GLU A 608 26.24 6.94 8.84
C GLU A 608 26.75 5.98 7.74
N LEU A 609 27.27 4.81 8.14
CA LEU A 609 27.77 3.80 7.21
C LEU A 609 26.62 3.00 6.58
N LEU A 610 25.54 2.76 7.30
CA LEU A 610 24.40 1.94 6.85
C LEU A 610 23.54 2.61 5.78
N GLU A 611 23.84 3.87 5.46
CA GLU A 611 23.04 4.79 4.68
C GLU A 611 23.48 4.90 3.20
N LEU A 612 24.42 4.04 2.76
CA LEU A 612 24.86 3.94 1.36
C LEU A 612 23.67 3.58 0.43
N PRO A 613 23.47 4.31 -0.68
CA PRO A 613 22.53 3.93 -1.74
C PRO A 613 22.83 2.54 -2.32
N ARG A 614 21.80 1.81 -2.78
CA ARG A 614 21.96 0.44 -3.35
C ARG A 614 22.86 0.36 -4.59
N ASP A 615 23.07 1.50 -5.26
CA ASP A 615 23.95 1.68 -6.41
C ASP A 615 25.35 2.16 -6.03
N GLY A 616 25.65 2.33 -4.74
CA GLY A 616 26.97 2.76 -4.23
C GLY A 616 27.29 4.23 -4.45
N ILE A 617 26.43 5.00 -5.14
CA ILE A 617 26.68 6.40 -5.47
C ILE A 617 26.12 7.28 -4.36
N VAL A 618 26.97 7.65 -3.40
CA VAL A 618 26.58 8.52 -2.28
C VAL A 618 26.65 9.97 -2.72
N ASN A 619 25.49 10.56 -3.06
CA ASN A 619 25.41 12.02 -3.15
C ASN A 619 25.71 12.63 -1.75
N PRO A 620 26.78 13.44 -1.58
CA PRO A 620 27.17 13.98 -0.28
C PRO A 620 26.09 14.82 0.40
N THR A 621 25.36 15.62 -0.37
CA THR A 621 24.23 16.43 0.11
C THR A 621 23.09 15.55 0.65
N ALA A 622 22.79 14.45 -0.05
CA ALA A 622 21.77 13.50 0.37
C ALA A 622 22.19 12.69 1.61
N LYS A 623 23.49 12.36 1.75
CA LYS A 623 24.05 11.73 2.96
C LYS A 623 23.93 12.67 4.15
N ALA A 624 24.42 13.91 4.02
CA ALA A 624 24.37 14.92 5.08
C ALA A 624 22.93 15.20 5.55
N ARG A 625 21.98 15.26 4.62
CA ARG A 625 20.56 15.45 4.95
C ARG A 625 19.98 14.30 5.78
N ARG A 626 20.27 13.05 5.41
CA ARG A 626 19.76 11.88 6.15
C ARG A 626 20.40 11.77 7.52
N LEU A 627 21.70 12.02 7.61
CA LEU A 627 22.40 12.08 8.89
C LEU A 627 21.76 13.12 9.82
N ARG A 628 21.48 14.34 9.33
CA ARG A 628 20.76 15.37 10.12
C ARG A 628 19.38 14.88 10.56
N GLN A 629 18.64 14.21 9.69
CA GLN A 629 17.31 13.69 10.03
C GLN A 629 17.38 12.60 11.11
N HIS A 630 18.26 11.61 10.98
CA HIS A 630 18.43 10.56 11.99
C HIS A 630 18.98 11.11 13.30
N THR A 631 19.89 12.09 13.24
CA THR A 631 20.38 12.83 14.41
C THR A 631 19.20 13.43 15.19
N GLN A 632 18.28 14.13 14.50
CA GLN A 632 17.12 14.72 15.13
C GLN A 632 16.19 13.66 15.72
N LEU A 633 15.86 12.61 14.96
CA LEU A 633 14.97 11.54 15.41
C LEU A 633 15.51 10.80 16.63
N TYR A 634 16.80 10.48 16.65
CA TYR A 634 17.44 9.80 17.78
C TYR A 634 17.60 10.74 18.96
N ARG A 635 17.96 12.01 18.75
CA ARG A 635 18.02 13.00 19.84
C ARG A 635 16.67 13.13 20.53
N GLU A 636 15.58 13.31 19.79
CA GLU A 636 14.23 13.42 20.36
C GLU A 636 13.83 12.19 21.18
N LEU A 637 14.11 10.99 20.68
CA LEU A 637 13.85 9.75 21.42
C LEU A 637 14.68 9.70 22.71
N LEU A 638 15.99 9.94 22.61
CA LEU A 638 16.92 9.81 23.74
C LEU A 638 16.74 10.88 24.81
N GLU A 639 16.30 12.08 24.43
CA GLU A 639 16.05 13.18 25.36
C GLU A 639 14.82 12.90 26.22
N VAL A 640 13.72 12.45 25.59
CA VAL A 640 12.45 12.18 26.29
C VAL A 640 12.49 10.87 27.08
N LYS A 641 13.25 9.87 26.62
CA LYS A 641 13.33 8.53 27.24
C LYS A 641 11.97 7.87 27.51
N PRO A 642 11.03 7.84 26.54
CA PRO A 642 9.66 7.35 26.78
C PRO A 642 9.57 5.89 27.23
N TRP A 643 10.61 5.09 26.98
CA TRP A 643 10.67 3.70 27.43
C TRP A 643 10.97 3.55 28.93
N GLN A 644 11.48 4.59 29.59
CA GLN A 644 11.68 4.60 31.04
C GLN A 644 10.39 4.95 31.80
N GLU A 645 9.52 5.73 31.17
CA GLU A 645 8.23 6.16 31.73
C GLU A 645 7.10 5.15 31.48
N CYS A 646 7.27 4.25 30.51
CA CYS A 646 6.22 3.31 30.14
C CYS A 646 6.00 2.21 31.20
N GLU A 647 4.76 2.08 31.67
CA GLU A 647 4.33 1.10 32.67
C GLU A 647 4.09 -0.32 32.13
N CYS A 648 4.28 -0.56 30.83
CA CYS A 648 4.05 -1.88 30.27
C CYS A 648 5.10 -2.88 30.77
N LYS A 649 4.71 -4.14 31.01
CA LYS A 649 5.61 -5.18 31.55
C LYS A 649 6.91 -5.37 30.74
N ILE A 650 6.86 -5.15 29.43
CA ILE A 650 8.05 -5.22 28.57
C ILE A 650 9.04 -4.09 28.90
N CYS A 651 8.55 -2.85 29.08
CA CYS A 651 9.40 -1.71 29.44
C CYS A 651 9.81 -1.71 30.91
N GLN A 652 9.01 -2.32 31.79
CA GLN A 652 9.33 -2.49 33.21
C GLN A 652 10.36 -3.61 33.45
N ASN A 653 10.55 -4.52 32.50
CA ASN A 653 11.58 -5.55 32.59
C ASN A 653 12.97 -4.94 32.28
N PRO A 654 13.92 -4.92 33.23
CA PRO A 654 15.25 -4.33 33.03
C PRO A 654 16.03 -4.92 31.85
N ASP A 655 15.85 -6.22 31.57
CA ASP A 655 16.57 -6.93 30.51
C ASP A 655 16.02 -6.60 29.11
N CYS A 656 14.78 -6.15 29.02
CA CYS A 656 14.09 -5.87 27.75
C CYS A 656 13.85 -4.37 27.50
N ARG A 657 13.86 -3.55 28.55
CA ARG A 657 13.43 -2.15 28.54
C ARG A 657 13.99 -1.34 27.36
N VAL A 658 15.29 -1.08 27.39
CA VAL A 658 15.99 -0.33 26.33
C VAL A 658 16.01 -1.10 25.00
N GLU A 659 15.92 -2.43 25.04
CA GLU A 659 15.95 -3.27 23.85
C GLU A 659 14.71 -3.05 22.96
N THR A 660 13.59 -2.58 23.51
CA THR A 660 12.39 -2.25 22.73
C THR A 660 12.59 -1.11 21.74
N ILE A 661 13.44 -0.13 22.06
CA ILE A 661 13.74 1.02 21.20
C ILE A 661 14.85 0.73 20.18
N ILE A 662 15.43 -0.47 20.20
CA ILE A 662 16.44 -0.90 19.23
C ILE A 662 15.74 -1.64 18.08
N PHE A 663 15.86 -1.10 16.88
CA PHE A 663 15.41 -1.77 15.66
C PHE A 663 16.46 -2.81 15.22
N ARG A 664 16.32 -4.03 15.74
CA ARG A 664 17.26 -5.14 15.49
C ARG A 664 16.64 -6.51 15.77
N GLY A 665 16.53 -7.34 14.73
CA GLY A 665 16.05 -8.72 14.87
C GLY A 665 14.56 -8.84 15.17
N ASN A 666 14.02 -10.04 14.98
CA ASN A 666 12.57 -10.25 15.07
C ASN A 666 12.05 -10.13 16.51
N ASP A 667 12.77 -10.65 17.50
CA ASP A 667 12.31 -10.69 18.89
C ASP A 667 12.11 -9.29 19.50
N ARG A 668 13.09 -8.38 19.34
CA ARG A 668 12.94 -6.97 19.75
C ARG A 668 11.83 -6.26 19.01
N ASN A 669 11.81 -6.42 17.68
CA ASN A 669 10.83 -5.75 16.84
C ASN A 669 9.40 -6.19 17.17
N ARG A 670 9.17 -7.49 17.43
CA ARG A 670 7.89 -8.03 17.88
C ARG A 670 7.51 -7.54 19.28
N ARG A 671 8.44 -7.51 20.24
CA ARG A 671 8.18 -6.91 21.56
C ARG A 671 7.87 -5.42 21.51
N ARG A 672 8.51 -4.65 20.63
CA ARG A 672 8.10 -3.26 20.35
C ARG A 672 6.68 -3.19 19.79
N GLY A 673 6.31 -4.13 18.93
CA GLY A 673 4.93 -4.32 18.49
C GLY A 673 3.97 -4.55 19.66
N PHE A 674 4.31 -5.46 20.57
CA PHE A 674 3.50 -5.76 21.76
C PHE A 674 3.38 -4.55 22.70
N HIS A 675 4.44 -3.75 22.84
CA HIS A 675 4.41 -2.45 23.52
C HIS A 675 3.45 -1.48 22.81
N ASN A 676 3.55 -1.33 21.49
CA ASN A 676 2.67 -0.44 20.73
C ASN A 676 1.19 -0.86 20.84
N THR A 677 0.91 -2.17 20.87
CA THR A 677 -0.44 -2.70 21.10
C THR A 677 -0.93 -2.38 22.51
N TYR A 678 -0.08 -2.54 23.55
CA TYR A 678 -0.40 -2.10 24.91
C TYR A 678 -0.77 -0.61 24.96
N VAL A 679 0.07 0.25 24.38
CA VAL A 679 -0.17 1.70 24.33
C VAL A 679 -1.48 2.03 23.63
N PHE A 680 -1.75 1.38 22.49
CA PHE A 680 -2.99 1.56 21.75
C PHE A 680 -4.21 1.17 22.59
N TYR A 681 -4.16 0.01 23.23
CA TYR A 681 -5.28 -0.51 24.03
C TYR A 681 -5.51 0.31 25.30
N LYS A 682 -4.45 0.78 25.98
CA LYS A 682 -4.59 1.65 27.15
C LYS A 682 -5.30 2.96 26.78
N ARG A 683 -4.89 3.62 25.69
CA ARG A 683 -5.58 4.81 25.15
C ARG A 683 -7.03 4.52 24.74
N PHE A 684 -7.30 3.34 24.18
CA PHE A 684 -8.65 2.90 23.87
C PHE A 684 -9.52 2.73 25.12
N GLN A 685 -8.99 2.12 26.19
CA GLN A 685 -9.71 1.98 27.47
C GLN A 685 -9.92 3.33 28.15
N GLU A 686 -8.95 4.24 28.10
CA GLU A 686 -9.08 5.62 28.60
C GLU A 686 -10.24 6.35 27.89
N PHE A 687 -10.35 6.20 26.57
CA PHE A 687 -11.49 6.71 25.79
C PHE A 687 -12.83 6.14 26.28
N LEU A 688 -12.95 4.81 26.44
CA LEU A 688 -14.18 4.18 26.90
C LEU A 688 -14.58 4.60 28.32
N ASN A 689 -13.61 4.75 29.22
CA ASN A 689 -13.86 5.16 30.60
C ASN A 689 -14.32 6.63 30.67
N ALA A 690 -13.74 7.51 29.86
CA ALA A 690 -14.14 8.91 29.78
C ALA A 690 -15.59 9.08 29.28
N GLU A 691 -16.05 8.21 28.37
CA GLU A 691 -17.46 8.22 27.93
C GLU A 691 -18.42 7.80 29.04
N ASN A 692 -18.11 6.74 29.80
CA ASN A 692 -19.00 6.23 30.85
C ASN A 692 -19.26 7.28 31.95
N CYS A 693 -18.23 8.05 32.35
CA CYS A 693 -18.38 9.12 33.32
C CYS A 693 -19.33 10.25 32.85
N ASN A 694 -19.34 10.56 31.54
CA ASN A 694 -20.24 11.58 30.98
C ASN A 694 -21.71 11.11 30.92
N ILE A 695 -21.94 9.80 30.74
CA ILE A 695 -23.29 9.21 30.72
C ILE A 695 -23.92 9.16 32.12
N ASP A 696 -23.15 8.88 33.17
CA ASP A 696 -23.67 8.89 34.55
C ASP A 696 -23.99 10.31 35.04
N SER A 697 -23.17 11.31 34.67
CA SER A 697 -23.44 12.71 35.04
C SER A 697 -24.71 13.30 34.41
N THR A 698 -25.15 12.78 33.26
CA THR A 698 -26.37 13.24 32.57
C THR A 698 -27.64 12.58 33.10
N LYS A 699 -27.53 11.39 33.71
CA LYS A 699 -28.64 10.70 34.39
C LYS A 699 -28.94 11.24 35.78
N GLU A 700 -27.98 11.87 36.45
CA GLU A 700 -28.22 12.55 37.75
C GLU A 700 -28.85 13.95 37.59
N SER A 701 -28.91 14.48 36.36
CA SER A 701 -29.48 15.80 36.03
C SER A 701 -30.87 15.76 35.36
N THR A 702 -31.51 14.59 35.31
CA THR A 702 -32.91 14.38 34.91
C THR A 702 -33.67 13.71 36.03
#